data_AF-A0A956GKZ3-F1
#
_entry.id   AF-A0A956GKZ3-F1
#
_cell.length_a   1.000
_cell.length_b   1.000
_cell.length_c   1.000
_cell.angle_alpha   90.00
_cell.angle_beta   90.00
_cell.angle_gamma   90.00
#
_symmetry.space_group_name_H-M   'P 1'
#
loop_
_entity.id
_entity.type
_entity.pdbx_description
1 polymer ?
#
loop_
_entity_poly.entity_id
_entity_poly.type
_entity_poly.pdbx_seq_one_letter_code
_entity_poly.pdbx_strand_id
1 'polypeptide(L)'
;LLDRPAAPFGGAALTPTPLVGDLTLTLEAPAYAHRPAAVLPSSAGEFRAMPGTRVTLETRALVPAASAWLLIERGEPGATPEEVPLAIDGDTLRGTFVVDGPARYRFGVQRRDHHRLVEATPRQIEIEPDLVPTVELLAPADELDVTSMKRVELAVTAADDHGLRKIELVWVTAGQTTRKLLPLIPPDAGDLGHVQAKVVWDLAEVALTPGAVVDYHVEVTDNDDVKGPNVGSSKVFHLRVFSPRERHEQNLARQQDVAAKMLKVLAARLPLDPDQPPVRDELNRATAELVVELGTLVAAYDKDPQADKRMRADLDGMRGRLDKLAGAERKLLDKLPRRDDPAHPLKGLGPRFAGVDKPLIAELEDDVVALADWLDRERLESLLDVADEVEAHRKRLDELMEQYAKTGDPRLVDEIKRELKALEQRLAELGKKRAGMTADVLDQFVNPDAMQDKRAGGCIAEVKALFDAGKVAEAQAKLATCSKDLDAAARAMEQALDQLRGDRFAPEQQKLDELMDELADLTQEQKDIAAEADRIFERYAEEADKLMEDLAKEAQKKLGATLDKLRDRIHAIPEAGVTPFAQEELDIVERRLDDLEHMLADGDLAEALGMARQAKQSLDTVSAELEAAIEDDPRSPWAKDTADALEAVERAHGPADKLIEQLEELAPSPAKIMSGDDRRALERLRRRQAMNHERGKRLVDKATSAAPDLPGTAGPEIAERVGEAGRRMGEAEGRMKAKDPSGARDDARAAADALEQAQQKARAAARQQLSDGGAGLDSEPIRIPGADEYKAPERFREDILEAMKKKAPEGYDQLVQRYYEELIR
;
A
#
# COMPACT_ATOMS: atom_id res chain seq x y z
N LEU A 1 9.79 -57.59 -76.19
CA LEU A 1 9.88 -56.91 -74.88
C LEU A 1 9.47 -55.46 -75.06
N LEU A 2 8.20 -55.14 -74.81
CA LEU A 2 7.79 -53.79 -74.45
C LEU A 2 6.94 -54.00 -73.19
N ASP A 3 7.61 -53.79 -72.05
CA ASP A 3 7.03 -53.92 -70.72
C ASP A 3 5.75 -53.12 -70.61
N ARG A 4 4.68 -53.77 -70.11
CA ARG A 4 3.52 -53.05 -69.59
C ARG A 4 4.03 -52.25 -68.38
N PRO A 5 3.84 -50.93 -68.31
CA PRO A 5 4.19 -50.20 -67.10
C PRO A 5 3.31 -50.70 -65.95
N ALA A 6 3.91 -51.41 -65.00
CA ALA A 6 3.28 -51.79 -63.74
C ALA A 6 3.32 -50.60 -62.80
N ALA A 7 2.15 -50.24 -62.24
CA ALA A 7 1.89 -49.10 -61.36
C ALA A 7 2.43 -47.74 -61.88
N PRO A 8 1.59 -46.69 -61.97
CA PRO A 8 0.32 -46.53 -61.25
C PRO A 8 -0.94 -46.92 -62.05
N PHE A 9 -0.84 -47.37 -63.30
CA PHE A 9 -1.99 -47.38 -64.25
C PHE A 9 -2.79 -48.70 -64.36
N GLY A 10 -2.69 -49.61 -63.38
CA GLY A 10 -3.50 -50.83 -63.33
C GLY A 10 -3.47 -51.69 -64.62
N GLY A 11 -2.31 -51.77 -65.28
CA GLY A 11 -2.11 -52.56 -66.51
C GLY A 11 -2.55 -51.88 -67.82
N ALA A 12 -2.95 -50.60 -67.78
CA ALA A 12 -3.29 -49.81 -68.97
C ALA A 12 -2.04 -49.43 -69.79
N ALA A 13 -2.18 -49.37 -71.12
CA ALA A 13 -1.14 -48.85 -71.99
C ALA A 13 -1.23 -47.33 -72.09
N LEU A 14 -0.08 -46.64 -71.98
CA LEU A 14 -0.01 -45.20 -72.19
C LEU A 14 -0.09 -44.88 -73.68
N THR A 15 -0.90 -43.88 -74.04
CA THR A 15 -1.01 -43.40 -75.42
C THR A 15 -0.69 -41.91 -75.54
N PRO A 16 0.11 -41.49 -76.54
CA PRO A 16 0.35 -40.09 -76.83
C PRO A 16 -0.82 -39.42 -77.58
N THR A 17 -1.79 -40.19 -78.09
CA THR A 17 -2.98 -39.65 -78.76
C THR A 17 -4.05 -39.29 -77.72
N PRO A 18 -4.66 -38.08 -77.79
CA PRO A 18 -5.77 -37.72 -76.92
C PRO A 18 -6.92 -38.73 -76.97
N LEU A 19 -7.42 -39.13 -75.80
CA LEU A 19 -8.57 -40.04 -75.67
C LEU A 19 -9.89 -39.28 -75.64
N VAL A 20 -9.83 -38.00 -75.26
CA VAL A 20 -10.96 -37.08 -75.17
C VAL A 20 -10.71 -35.81 -75.97
N GLY A 21 -11.79 -35.19 -76.46
CA GLY A 21 -11.77 -33.97 -77.26
C GLY A 21 -12.01 -32.74 -76.41
N ASP A 22 -12.86 -31.83 -76.90
CA ASP A 22 -13.18 -30.57 -76.22
C ASP A 22 -13.61 -30.83 -74.78
N LEU A 23 -12.97 -30.14 -73.83
CA LEU A 23 -13.20 -30.27 -72.41
C LEU A 23 -13.84 -28.97 -71.89
N THR A 24 -15.00 -29.11 -71.26
CA THR A 24 -15.64 -28.05 -70.51
C THR A 24 -15.52 -28.37 -69.03
N LEU A 25 -14.96 -27.44 -68.25
CA LEU A 25 -14.87 -27.55 -66.80
C LEU A 25 -15.80 -26.51 -66.16
N THR A 26 -16.66 -26.95 -65.25
CA THR A 26 -17.44 -26.07 -64.37
C THR A 26 -16.86 -26.17 -62.97
N LEU A 27 -16.33 -25.06 -62.47
CA LEU A 27 -15.70 -24.93 -61.16
C LEU A 27 -16.69 -24.26 -60.20
N GLU A 28 -17.16 -25.01 -59.21
CA GLU A 28 -17.99 -24.50 -58.13
C GLU A 28 -17.13 -24.38 -56.87
N ALA A 29 -16.78 -23.15 -56.50
CA ALA A 29 -15.98 -22.87 -55.31
C ALA A 29 -16.71 -23.29 -54.02
N PRO A 30 -15.99 -23.49 -52.90
CA PRO A 30 -16.61 -23.70 -51.59
C PRO A 30 -17.63 -22.61 -51.25
N ALA A 31 -18.64 -22.97 -50.47
CA ALA A 31 -19.72 -22.04 -50.12
C ALA A 31 -19.22 -20.78 -49.40
N TYR A 32 -18.18 -20.90 -48.56
CA TYR A 32 -17.58 -19.80 -47.81
C TYR A 32 -16.89 -18.76 -48.72
N ALA A 33 -16.37 -19.17 -49.88
CA ALA A 33 -15.67 -18.26 -50.78
C ALA A 33 -16.62 -17.31 -51.52
N HIS A 34 -17.94 -17.56 -51.49
CA HIS A 34 -18.99 -16.76 -52.12
C HIS A 34 -18.77 -16.43 -53.62
N ARG A 35 -17.99 -17.25 -54.33
CA ARG A 35 -17.69 -17.06 -55.76
C ARG A 35 -18.78 -17.69 -56.64
N PRO A 36 -19.21 -17.03 -57.73
CA PRO A 36 -20.08 -17.66 -58.72
C PRO A 36 -19.35 -18.81 -59.43
N ALA A 37 -20.11 -19.82 -59.89
CA ALA A 37 -19.53 -20.93 -60.64
C ALA A 37 -18.84 -20.44 -61.92
N ALA A 38 -17.59 -20.85 -62.12
CA ALA A 38 -16.80 -20.48 -63.29
C ALA A 38 -16.86 -21.60 -64.35
N VAL A 39 -17.21 -21.27 -65.58
CA VAL A 39 -17.21 -22.21 -66.70
C VAL A 39 -16.00 -21.93 -67.59
N LEU A 40 -15.16 -22.94 -67.78
CA LEU A 40 -14.00 -22.92 -68.66
C LEU A 40 -14.32 -23.76 -69.92
N PRO A 41 -14.89 -23.15 -70.98
CA PRO A 41 -15.20 -23.86 -72.21
C PRO A 41 -13.91 -24.15 -73.00
N SER A 42 -13.85 -25.32 -73.65
CA SER A 42 -12.72 -25.71 -74.51
C SER A 42 -11.35 -25.59 -73.82
N SER A 43 -11.29 -25.96 -72.55
CA SER A 43 -10.07 -25.91 -71.74
C SER A 43 -9.06 -26.96 -72.20
N ALA A 44 -7.76 -26.63 -72.13
CA ALA A 44 -6.68 -27.62 -72.23
C ALA A 44 -6.70 -28.63 -71.05
N GLY A 45 -7.50 -28.35 -70.03
CA GLY A 45 -7.68 -29.14 -68.81
C GLY A 45 -6.71 -28.80 -67.69
N GLU A 46 -5.84 -27.81 -67.89
CA GLU A 46 -5.10 -27.19 -66.78
C GLU A 46 -5.96 -26.09 -66.17
N PHE A 47 -6.07 -26.07 -64.85
CA PHE A 47 -6.81 -25.05 -64.13
C PHE A 47 -6.29 -24.86 -62.71
N ARG A 48 -6.64 -23.71 -62.14
CA ARG A 48 -6.37 -23.35 -60.75
C ARG A 48 -7.70 -23.30 -59.99
N ALA A 49 -7.73 -23.87 -58.79
CA ALA A 49 -8.92 -23.90 -57.94
C ALA A 49 -8.56 -23.88 -56.45
N MET A 50 -9.51 -23.45 -55.62
CA MET A 50 -9.38 -23.50 -54.17
C MET A 50 -9.58 -24.94 -53.66
N PRO A 51 -9.00 -25.32 -52.52
CA PRO A 51 -9.38 -26.55 -51.83
C PRO A 51 -10.89 -26.55 -51.53
N GLY A 52 -11.55 -27.69 -51.69
CA GLY A 52 -13.00 -27.85 -51.60
C GLY A 52 -13.78 -27.51 -52.88
N THR A 53 -13.15 -26.96 -53.93
CA THR A 53 -13.83 -26.70 -55.21
C THR A 53 -14.35 -28.00 -55.83
N ARG A 54 -15.66 -28.01 -56.15
CA ARG A 54 -16.30 -29.09 -56.91
C ARG A 54 -16.12 -28.82 -58.39
N VAL A 55 -15.47 -29.76 -59.07
CA VAL A 55 -15.21 -29.69 -60.51
C VAL A 55 -16.14 -30.65 -61.21
N THR A 56 -17.02 -30.12 -62.07
CA THR A 56 -17.81 -30.93 -62.99
C THR A 56 -17.19 -30.81 -64.38
N LEU A 57 -16.80 -31.93 -64.96
CA LEU A 57 -16.24 -31.98 -66.29
C LEU A 57 -17.23 -32.59 -67.28
N GLU A 58 -17.22 -32.05 -68.49
CA GLU A 58 -17.90 -32.59 -69.64
C GLU A 58 -16.94 -32.60 -70.84
N THR A 59 -16.77 -33.76 -71.47
CA THR A 59 -15.90 -33.89 -72.63
C THR A 59 -16.42 -34.93 -73.62
N ARG A 60 -15.87 -34.96 -74.83
CA ARG A 60 -16.24 -35.94 -75.86
C ARG A 60 -15.21 -37.05 -75.95
N ALA A 61 -15.62 -38.32 -75.93
CA ALA A 61 -14.76 -39.45 -76.23
C ALA A 61 -14.34 -39.44 -77.71
N LEU A 62 -13.03 -39.51 -77.99
CA LEU A 62 -12.49 -39.62 -79.36
C LEU A 62 -12.32 -41.07 -79.81
N VAL A 63 -12.44 -42.01 -78.87
CA VAL A 63 -12.37 -43.45 -79.13
C VAL A 63 -13.58 -44.15 -78.51
N PRO A 64 -14.12 -45.22 -79.14
CA PRO A 64 -15.20 -46.00 -78.55
C PRO A 64 -14.79 -46.63 -77.21
N ALA A 65 -15.45 -46.20 -76.12
CA ALA A 65 -15.20 -46.65 -74.76
C ALA A 65 -16.39 -47.50 -74.24
N ALA A 66 -16.08 -48.56 -73.51
CA ALA A 66 -17.04 -49.33 -72.69
C ALA A 66 -17.15 -48.77 -71.27
N SER A 67 -16.06 -48.21 -70.75
CA SER A 67 -16.00 -47.42 -69.52
C SER A 67 -14.90 -46.36 -69.62
N ALA A 68 -15.03 -45.28 -68.85
CA ALA A 68 -14.06 -44.20 -68.79
C ALA A 68 -13.89 -43.74 -67.34
N TRP A 69 -12.71 -43.24 -67.00
CA TRP A 69 -12.37 -42.72 -65.68
C TRP A 69 -11.35 -41.59 -65.77
N LEU A 70 -11.29 -40.75 -64.75
CA LEU A 70 -10.14 -39.92 -64.46
C LEU A 70 -9.21 -40.68 -63.53
N LEU A 71 -7.92 -40.57 -63.79
CA LEU A 71 -6.88 -40.99 -62.88
C LEU A 71 -6.30 -39.73 -62.23
N ILE A 72 -6.51 -39.54 -60.94
CA ILE A 72 -6.03 -38.37 -60.18
C ILE A 72 -4.84 -38.79 -59.31
N GLU A 73 -3.69 -38.20 -59.58
CA GLU A 73 -2.42 -38.40 -58.90
C GLU A 73 -2.22 -37.26 -57.89
N ARG A 74 -2.40 -37.56 -56.60
CA ARG A 74 -2.17 -36.64 -55.46
C ARG A 74 -0.91 -37.06 -54.69
N GLY A 75 -0.14 -36.10 -54.17
CA GLY A 75 1.00 -36.36 -53.29
C GLY A 75 2.34 -36.68 -54.01
N GLU A 76 3.22 -37.42 -53.35
CA GLU A 76 4.56 -37.73 -53.87
C GLU A 76 4.54 -38.64 -55.11
N PRO A 77 5.54 -38.53 -56.01
CA PRO A 77 5.67 -39.41 -57.17
C PRO A 77 5.69 -40.89 -56.76
N GLY A 78 4.64 -41.64 -57.13
CA GLY A 78 4.51 -43.07 -56.81
C GLY A 78 3.32 -43.44 -55.91
N ALA A 79 2.59 -42.46 -55.38
CA ALA A 79 1.31 -42.71 -54.72
C ALA A 79 0.31 -43.40 -55.67
N THR A 80 -0.52 -44.30 -55.12
CA THR A 80 -1.60 -44.94 -55.90
C THR A 80 -2.61 -43.88 -56.32
N PRO A 81 -2.86 -43.69 -57.62
CA PRO A 81 -3.81 -42.70 -58.07
C PRO A 81 -5.24 -43.09 -57.72
N GLU A 82 -6.08 -42.10 -57.51
CA GLU A 82 -7.52 -42.24 -57.35
C GLU A 82 -8.16 -42.39 -58.74
N GLU A 83 -8.98 -43.43 -58.94
CA GLU A 83 -9.79 -43.59 -60.15
C GLU A 83 -11.21 -43.03 -59.91
N VAL A 84 -11.56 -41.94 -60.58
CA VAL A 84 -12.92 -41.36 -60.55
C VAL A 84 -13.68 -41.78 -61.81
N PRO A 85 -14.73 -42.61 -61.72
CA PRO A 85 -15.47 -43.07 -62.90
C PRO A 85 -16.19 -41.92 -63.62
N LEU A 86 -16.23 -41.99 -64.95
CA LEU A 86 -16.96 -41.06 -65.81
C LEU A 86 -18.23 -41.74 -66.35
N ALA A 87 -19.36 -41.04 -66.25
CA ALA A 87 -20.60 -41.44 -66.89
C ALA A 87 -20.50 -41.23 -68.41
N ILE A 88 -20.95 -42.22 -69.19
CA ILE A 88 -20.93 -42.19 -70.65
C ILE A 88 -22.37 -42.05 -71.17
N ASP A 89 -22.63 -41.00 -71.95
CA ASP A 89 -23.89 -40.79 -72.65
C ASP A 89 -23.60 -40.53 -74.14
N GLY A 90 -23.78 -41.54 -74.99
CA GLY A 90 -23.33 -41.52 -76.38
C GLY A 90 -21.81 -41.35 -76.49
N ASP A 91 -21.37 -40.24 -77.07
CA ASP A 91 -19.96 -39.85 -77.15
C ASP A 91 -19.54 -38.90 -76.02
N THR A 92 -20.45 -38.50 -75.12
CA THR A 92 -20.18 -37.53 -74.05
C THR A 92 -19.78 -38.25 -72.76
N LEU A 93 -18.71 -37.76 -72.13
CA LEU A 93 -18.21 -38.21 -70.84
C LEU A 93 -18.44 -37.11 -69.80
N ARG A 94 -19.03 -37.47 -68.66
CA ARG A 94 -19.26 -36.56 -67.53
C ARG A 94 -18.72 -37.14 -66.23
N GLY A 95 -18.14 -36.28 -65.41
CA GLY A 95 -17.65 -36.66 -64.08
C GLY A 95 -17.58 -35.49 -63.13
N THR A 96 -17.57 -35.79 -61.83
CA THR A 96 -17.45 -34.79 -60.79
C THR A 96 -16.42 -35.26 -59.76
N PHE A 97 -15.54 -34.37 -59.35
CA PHE A 97 -14.59 -34.60 -58.26
C PHE A 97 -14.37 -33.31 -57.46
N VAL A 98 -13.72 -33.43 -56.30
CA VAL A 98 -13.41 -32.30 -55.41
C VAL A 98 -11.90 -32.12 -55.36
N VAL A 99 -11.44 -30.88 -55.50
CA VAL A 99 -10.04 -30.49 -55.36
C VAL A 99 -9.73 -30.35 -53.88
N ASP A 100 -8.74 -31.08 -53.35
CA ASP A 100 -8.29 -30.99 -51.95
C ASP A 100 -6.84 -30.50 -51.82
N GLY A 101 -6.05 -30.67 -52.88
CA GLY A 101 -4.65 -30.30 -52.97
C GLY A 101 -4.15 -30.29 -54.42
N PRO A 102 -2.88 -29.94 -54.65
CA PRO A 102 -2.30 -29.93 -55.99
C PRO A 102 -2.27 -31.35 -56.54
N ALA A 103 -2.70 -31.51 -57.78
CA ALA A 103 -2.86 -32.84 -58.38
C ALA A 103 -2.55 -32.83 -59.86
N ARG A 104 -2.22 -34.01 -60.38
CA ARG A 104 -2.13 -34.28 -61.81
C ARG A 104 -3.23 -35.25 -62.19
N TYR A 105 -3.86 -35.09 -63.34
CA TYR A 105 -4.87 -36.05 -63.78
C TYR A 105 -4.76 -36.42 -65.25
N ARG A 106 -5.24 -37.63 -65.57
CA ARG A 106 -5.23 -38.22 -66.91
C ARG A 106 -6.59 -38.85 -67.20
N PHE A 107 -7.01 -38.84 -68.47
CA PHE A 107 -8.17 -39.61 -68.90
C PHE A 107 -7.77 -41.05 -69.17
N GLY A 108 -8.58 -41.98 -68.69
CA GLY A 108 -8.49 -43.40 -68.97
C GLY A 108 -9.77 -43.93 -69.60
N VAL A 109 -9.64 -44.84 -70.55
CA VAL A 109 -10.77 -45.54 -71.17
C VAL A 109 -10.49 -47.03 -71.25
N GLN A 110 -11.53 -47.84 -71.08
CA GLN A 110 -11.51 -49.25 -71.46
C GLN A 110 -12.30 -49.39 -72.75
N ARG A 111 -11.65 -49.91 -73.79
CA ARG A 111 -12.31 -50.18 -75.06
C ARG A 111 -13.18 -51.44 -74.97
N ARG A 112 -14.07 -51.62 -75.94
CA ARG A 112 -14.97 -52.80 -76.02
C ARG A 112 -14.23 -54.14 -76.17
N ASP A 113 -12.98 -54.11 -76.61
CA ASP A 113 -12.07 -55.27 -76.70
C ASP A 113 -11.28 -55.50 -75.39
N HIS A 114 -11.71 -54.87 -74.29
CA HIS A 114 -11.14 -54.93 -72.94
C HIS A 114 -9.76 -54.28 -72.76
N HIS A 115 -9.16 -53.68 -73.81
CA HIS A 115 -7.91 -52.93 -73.66
C HIS A 115 -8.12 -51.62 -72.90
N ARG A 116 -7.33 -51.40 -71.83
CA ARG A 116 -7.28 -50.14 -71.08
C ARG A 116 -6.20 -49.22 -71.67
N LEU A 117 -6.59 -47.98 -71.96
CA LEU A 117 -5.69 -46.92 -72.43
C LEU A 117 -5.76 -45.74 -71.45
N VAL A 118 -4.62 -45.10 -71.21
CA VAL A 118 -4.51 -43.87 -70.41
C VAL A 118 -3.67 -42.85 -71.18
N GLU A 119 -4.04 -41.57 -71.14
CA GLU A 119 -3.28 -40.50 -71.76
C GLU A 119 -1.85 -40.40 -71.18
N ALA A 120 -0.84 -40.26 -72.03
CA ALA A 120 0.56 -40.16 -71.59
C ALA A 120 0.86 -38.84 -70.85
N THR A 121 0.30 -37.72 -71.34
CA THR A 121 0.53 -36.39 -70.78
C THR A 121 -0.51 -36.08 -69.71
N PRO A 122 -0.10 -35.87 -68.43
CA PRO A 122 -1.01 -35.45 -67.39
C PRO A 122 -1.37 -33.96 -67.53
N ARG A 123 -2.56 -33.62 -67.06
CA ARG A 123 -3.04 -32.24 -66.90
C ARG A 123 -2.88 -31.82 -65.44
N GLN A 124 -2.67 -30.54 -65.18
CA GLN A 124 -2.34 -30.03 -63.85
C GLN A 124 -3.51 -29.30 -63.18
N ILE A 125 -3.64 -29.55 -61.87
CA ILE A 125 -4.52 -28.82 -60.97
C ILE A 125 -3.62 -28.06 -60.00
N GLU A 126 -3.60 -26.74 -60.13
CA GLU A 126 -2.92 -25.85 -59.20
C GLU A 126 -3.87 -25.41 -58.08
N ILE A 127 -3.32 -25.24 -56.87
CA ILE A 127 -4.08 -24.71 -55.74
C ILE A 127 -3.95 -23.20 -55.68
N GLU A 128 -5.10 -22.54 -55.61
CA GLU A 128 -5.22 -21.18 -55.10
C GLU A 128 -5.31 -21.26 -53.57
N PRO A 129 -4.28 -20.80 -52.83
CA PRO A 129 -4.30 -20.83 -51.38
C PRO A 129 -5.28 -19.78 -50.84
N ASP A 130 -5.99 -20.15 -49.79
CA ASP A 130 -6.75 -19.23 -48.95
C ASP A 130 -5.79 -18.37 -48.12
N LEU A 131 -6.03 -17.06 -48.04
CA LEU A 131 -5.13 -16.15 -47.34
C LEU A 131 -5.53 -16.04 -45.87
N VAL A 132 -4.54 -15.85 -44.99
CA VAL A 132 -4.84 -15.59 -43.58
C VAL A 132 -5.42 -14.17 -43.43
N PRO A 133 -6.46 -13.97 -42.60
CA PRO A 133 -7.01 -12.65 -42.39
C PRO A 133 -5.98 -11.72 -41.77
N THR A 134 -6.08 -10.44 -42.09
CA THR A 134 -5.22 -9.39 -41.54
C THR A 134 -6.00 -8.55 -40.54
N VAL A 135 -5.34 -8.14 -39.44
CA VAL A 135 -5.95 -7.29 -38.42
C VAL A 135 -4.95 -6.27 -37.88
N GLU A 136 -5.40 -5.03 -37.79
CA GLU A 136 -4.64 -3.93 -37.19
C GLU A 136 -5.46 -3.26 -36.10
N LEU A 137 -4.83 -3.09 -34.93
CA LEU A 137 -5.33 -2.26 -33.85
C LEU A 137 -4.78 -0.83 -34.06
N LEU A 138 -5.65 0.09 -34.46
CA LEU A 138 -5.34 1.47 -34.82
C LEU A 138 -5.32 2.42 -33.61
N ALA A 139 -6.09 2.09 -32.58
CA ALA A 139 -6.12 2.83 -31.32
C ALA A 139 -6.23 1.85 -30.13
N PRO A 140 -5.45 2.06 -29.06
CA PRO A 140 -4.41 3.09 -28.91
C PRO A 140 -3.22 2.86 -29.85
N ALA A 141 -2.50 3.93 -30.20
CA ALA A 141 -1.33 3.86 -31.08
C ALA A 141 -0.06 3.40 -30.36
N ASP A 142 0.00 3.61 -29.05
CA ASP A 142 1.12 3.31 -28.16
C ASP A 142 0.63 2.55 -26.91
N GLU A 143 1.58 2.10 -26.08
CA GLU A 143 1.31 1.50 -24.78
C GLU A 143 0.44 2.42 -23.91
N LEU A 144 -0.50 1.81 -23.17
CA LEU A 144 -1.45 2.54 -22.35
C LEU A 144 -1.01 2.56 -20.89
N ASP A 145 -0.68 3.74 -20.41
CA ASP A 145 -0.47 4.02 -19.01
C ASP A 145 -1.80 4.42 -18.34
N VAL A 146 -2.35 3.52 -17.53
CA VAL A 146 -3.69 3.68 -16.97
C VAL A 146 -3.62 3.98 -15.48
N THR A 147 -3.97 5.22 -15.13
CA THR A 147 -4.00 5.69 -13.73
C THR A 147 -5.37 5.57 -13.08
N SER A 148 -6.43 5.74 -13.88
CA SER A 148 -7.82 5.84 -13.44
C SER A 148 -8.84 5.60 -14.56
N MET A 149 -8.38 5.32 -15.79
CA MET A 149 -9.32 5.08 -16.88
C MET A 149 -10.04 3.78 -16.60
N LYS A 150 -11.36 3.87 -16.53
CA LYS A 150 -12.22 2.68 -16.43
C LYS A 150 -12.46 2.06 -17.79
N ARG A 151 -12.21 2.82 -18.87
CA ARG A 151 -12.61 2.46 -20.22
C ARG A 151 -11.55 2.91 -21.22
N VAL A 152 -11.25 2.05 -22.19
CA VAL A 152 -10.33 2.30 -23.30
C VAL A 152 -11.09 2.12 -24.60
N GLU A 153 -10.98 3.08 -25.52
CA GLU A 153 -11.52 2.92 -26.86
C GLU A 153 -10.52 2.17 -27.74
N LEU A 154 -10.97 1.05 -28.30
CA LEU A 154 -10.21 0.26 -29.25
C LEU A 154 -10.77 0.48 -30.65
N ALA A 155 -9.91 0.86 -31.59
CA ALA A 155 -10.25 0.96 -33.00
C ALA A 155 -9.52 -0.15 -33.76
N VAL A 156 -10.26 -1.07 -34.36
CA VAL A 156 -9.73 -2.24 -35.06
C VAL A 156 -10.17 -2.18 -36.51
N THR A 157 -9.25 -2.47 -37.43
CA THR A 157 -9.58 -2.79 -38.82
C THR A 157 -9.15 -4.22 -39.12
N ALA A 158 -10.00 -4.97 -39.80
CA ALA A 158 -9.72 -6.34 -40.20
C ALA A 158 -10.09 -6.53 -41.68
N ALA A 159 -9.31 -7.32 -42.40
CA ALA A 159 -9.51 -7.56 -43.81
C ALA A 159 -9.20 -9.01 -44.19
N ASP A 160 -10.01 -9.56 -45.07
CA ASP A 160 -9.95 -10.92 -45.60
C ASP A 160 -10.53 -10.96 -47.02
N ASP A 161 -10.10 -11.90 -47.85
CA ASP A 161 -10.52 -12.03 -49.23
C ASP A 161 -11.82 -12.82 -49.42
N HIS A 162 -12.23 -13.60 -48.42
CA HIS A 162 -13.42 -14.48 -48.48
C HIS A 162 -14.48 -14.19 -47.41
N GLY A 163 -14.08 -13.54 -46.32
CA GLY A 163 -14.96 -12.96 -45.32
C GLY A 163 -14.63 -13.36 -43.89
N LEU A 164 -14.97 -12.47 -42.97
CA LEU A 164 -14.67 -12.65 -41.55
C LEU A 164 -15.81 -13.32 -40.79
N ARG A 165 -15.46 -14.29 -39.93
CA ARG A 165 -16.41 -15.00 -39.06
C ARG A 165 -16.52 -14.35 -37.68
N LYS A 166 -15.39 -14.02 -37.05
CA LYS A 166 -15.37 -13.36 -35.74
C LYS A 166 -14.10 -12.55 -35.49
N ILE A 167 -14.20 -11.58 -34.59
CA ILE A 167 -13.12 -10.73 -34.10
C ILE A 167 -13.12 -10.82 -32.58
N GLU A 168 -11.99 -11.13 -31.96
CA GLU A 168 -11.86 -11.31 -30.51
C GLU A 168 -10.71 -10.45 -29.96
N LEU A 169 -10.98 -9.69 -28.89
CA LEU A 169 -9.94 -9.10 -28.05
C LEU A 169 -9.41 -10.16 -27.09
N VAL A 170 -8.10 -10.36 -27.07
CA VAL A 170 -7.41 -11.32 -26.22
C VAL A 170 -6.49 -10.58 -25.27
N TRP A 171 -6.52 -10.93 -23.98
CA TRP A 171 -5.58 -10.37 -23.00
C TRP A 171 -5.12 -11.40 -21.98
N VAL A 172 -3.95 -11.15 -21.40
CA VAL A 172 -3.33 -11.99 -20.38
C VAL A 172 -3.18 -11.23 -19.07
N THR A 173 -3.80 -11.75 -18.01
CA THR A 173 -3.69 -11.22 -16.64
C THR A 173 -3.30 -12.33 -15.67
N ALA A 174 -2.25 -12.10 -14.88
CA ALA A 174 -1.76 -13.08 -13.89
C ALA A 174 -1.57 -14.52 -14.44
N GLY A 175 -1.17 -14.63 -15.71
CA GLY A 175 -0.98 -15.92 -16.41
C GLY A 175 -2.25 -16.58 -16.94
N GLN A 176 -3.42 -15.94 -16.83
CA GLN A 176 -4.68 -16.40 -17.40
C GLN A 176 -5.02 -15.63 -18.69
N THR A 177 -5.34 -16.36 -19.76
CA THR A 177 -5.77 -15.78 -21.04
C THR A 177 -7.28 -15.64 -21.07
N THR A 178 -7.79 -14.44 -21.34
CA THR A 178 -9.21 -14.15 -21.50
C THR A 178 -9.49 -13.65 -22.91
N ARG A 179 -10.69 -13.93 -23.43
CA ARG A 179 -11.13 -13.56 -24.78
C ARG A 179 -12.49 -12.87 -24.73
N LYS A 180 -12.67 -11.78 -25.49
CA LYS A 180 -13.94 -11.05 -25.62
C LYS A 180 -14.29 -10.88 -27.08
N LEU A 181 -15.49 -11.30 -27.45
CA LEU A 181 -16.01 -11.13 -28.81
C LEU A 181 -16.30 -9.65 -29.09
N LEU A 182 -15.77 -9.13 -30.20
CA LEU A 182 -16.03 -7.78 -30.69
C LEU A 182 -17.13 -7.82 -31.76
N PRO A 183 -17.96 -6.76 -31.88
CA PRO A 183 -19.00 -6.70 -32.90
C PRO A 183 -18.39 -6.57 -34.30
N LEU A 184 -18.88 -7.36 -35.25
CA LEU A 184 -18.52 -7.25 -36.66
C LEU A 184 -19.44 -6.23 -37.31
N ILE A 185 -18.91 -5.04 -37.58
CA ILE A 185 -19.63 -3.96 -38.26
C ILE A 185 -18.97 -3.78 -39.63
N PRO A 186 -19.50 -4.38 -40.70
CA PRO A 186 -18.99 -4.13 -42.04
C PRO A 186 -19.27 -2.65 -42.41
N PRO A 187 -18.33 -1.97 -43.08
CA PRO A 187 -18.48 -0.57 -43.47
C PRO A 187 -19.59 -0.38 -44.50
N ASP A 188 -19.80 -1.37 -45.38
CA ASP A 188 -20.87 -1.40 -46.37
C ASP A 188 -21.71 -2.67 -46.24
N ALA A 189 -23.01 -2.57 -46.54
CA ALA A 189 -23.93 -3.70 -46.48
C ALA A 189 -23.54 -4.78 -47.50
N GLY A 190 -22.92 -5.86 -47.03
CA GLY A 190 -22.51 -7.01 -47.83
C GLY A 190 -21.01 -7.17 -48.04
N ASP A 191 -20.18 -6.21 -47.61
CA ASP A 191 -18.72 -6.36 -47.60
C ASP A 191 -18.27 -7.05 -46.30
N LEU A 192 -18.25 -8.38 -46.32
CA LEU A 192 -17.74 -9.20 -45.21
C LEU A 192 -16.20 -9.33 -45.22
N GLY A 193 -15.56 -8.87 -46.31
CA GLY A 193 -14.11 -8.92 -46.48
C GLY A 193 -13.40 -7.78 -45.75
N HIS A 194 -14.07 -6.66 -45.47
CA HIS A 194 -13.51 -5.58 -44.66
C HIS A 194 -14.43 -5.25 -43.48
N VAL A 195 -13.87 -5.19 -42.27
CA VAL A 195 -14.63 -4.88 -41.06
C VAL A 195 -13.89 -3.83 -40.23
N GLN A 196 -14.64 -2.85 -39.73
CA GLN A 196 -14.14 -1.89 -38.75
C GLN A 196 -14.92 -2.02 -37.45
N ALA A 197 -14.21 -2.18 -36.34
CA ALA A 197 -14.81 -2.23 -35.02
C ALA A 197 -14.28 -1.09 -34.16
N LYS A 198 -15.20 -0.31 -33.59
CA LYS A 198 -14.92 0.59 -32.48
C LYS A 198 -15.60 0.05 -31.24
N VAL A 199 -14.82 -0.33 -30.25
CA VAL A 199 -15.34 -0.92 -29.01
C VAL A 199 -14.76 -0.20 -27.81
N VAL A 200 -15.59 -0.02 -26.79
CA VAL A 200 -15.14 0.47 -25.49
C VAL A 200 -14.84 -0.74 -24.62
N TRP A 201 -13.57 -0.94 -24.31
CA TRP A 201 -13.12 -1.97 -23.38
C TRP A 201 -13.21 -1.46 -21.95
N ASP A 202 -14.09 -2.06 -21.15
CA ASP A 202 -14.17 -1.79 -19.71
C ASP A 202 -13.06 -2.53 -18.97
N LEU A 203 -12.15 -1.76 -18.38
CA LEU A 203 -10.99 -2.27 -17.66
C LEU A 203 -11.37 -2.85 -16.29
N ALA A 204 -12.59 -2.63 -15.80
CA ALA A 204 -13.09 -3.32 -14.61
C ALA A 204 -13.17 -4.84 -14.82
N GLU A 205 -13.40 -5.29 -16.07
CA GLU A 205 -13.45 -6.72 -16.43
C GLU A 205 -12.08 -7.41 -16.33
N VAL A 206 -11.00 -6.63 -16.30
CA VAL A 206 -9.60 -7.12 -16.33
C VAL A 206 -9.06 -7.36 -14.91
N ALA A 207 -9.76 -6.89 -13.86
CA ALA A 207 -9.36 -6.98 -12.46
C ALA A 207 -7.92 -6.49 -12.20
N LEU A 208 -7.59 -5.33 -12.73
CA LEU A 208 -6.24 -4.76 -12.69
C LEU A 208 -5.82 -4.42 -11.26
N THR A 209 -4.69 -4.97 -10.82
CA THR A 209 -4.00 -4.54 -9.59
C THR A 209 -3.01 -3.41 -9.90
N PRO A 210 -2.80 -2.46 -8.98
CA PRO A 210 -1.72 -1.46 -9.10
C PRO A 210 -0.37 -2.12 -9.43
N GLY A 211 0.35 -1.61 -10.42
CA GLY A 211 1.63 -2.14 -10.90
C GLY A 211 1.52 -3.31 -11.90
N ALA A 212 0.31 -3.77 -12.25
CA ALA A 212 0.15 -4.85 -13.23
C ALA A 212 0.42 -4.38 -14.66
N VAL A 213 1.00 -5.27 -15.46
CA VAL A 213 1.13 -5.15 -16.91
C VAL A 213 0.20 -6.18 -17.54
N VAL A 214 -0.62 -5.74 -18.50
CA VAL A 214 -1.55 -6.58 -19.25
C VAL A 214 -1.17 -6.54 -20.72
N ASP A 215 -0.80 -7.69 -21.25
CA ASP A 215 -0.56 -7.88 -22.67
C ASP A 215 -1.90 -8.15 -23.35
N TYR A 216 -2.21 -7.40 -24.41
CA TYR A 216 -3.44 -7.60 -25.17
C TYR A 216 -3.21 -7.45 -26.68
N HIS A 217 -4.00 -8.18 -27.45
CA HIS A 217 -3.99 -8.15 -28.91
C HIS A 217 -5.38 -8.53 -29.44
N VAL A 218 -5.60 -8.37 -30.74
CA VAL A 218 -6.85 -8.75 -31.41
C VAL A 218 -6.59 -9.92 -32.33
N GLU A 219 -7.45 -10.92 -32.26
CA GLU A 219 -7.48 -12.08 -33.15
C GLU A 219 -8.71 -12.02 -34.05
N VAL A 220 -8.52 -12.39 -35.31
CA VAL A 220 -9.59 -12.43 -36.31
C VAL A 220 -9.60 -13.80 -36.95
N THR A 221 -10.80 -14.35 -37.12
CA THR A 221 -11.02 -15.68 -37.68
C THR A 221 -11.83 -15.55 -38.97
N ASP A 222 -11.37 -16.18 -40.05
CA ASP A 222 -12.07 -16.25 -41.33
C ASP A 222 -13.24 -17.26 -41.31
N ASN A 223 -13.85 -17.47 -42.48
CA ASN A 223 -14.95 -18.39 -42.69
C ASN A 223 -14.57 -19.74 -43.33
N ASP A 224 -13.28 -20.11 -43.43
CA ASP A 224 -12.85 -21.40 -43.99
C ASP A 224 -13.34 -22.57 -43.13
N ASP A 225 -14.23 -23.39 -43.69
CA ASP A 225 -14.76 -24.61 -43.08
C ASP A 225 -14.24 -25.89 -43.74
N VAL A 226 -13.38 -25.79 -44.76
CA VAL A 226 -12.80 -26.90 -45.51
C VAL A 226 -11.53 -27.41 -44.84
N LYS A 227 -10.58 -26.52 -44.49
CA LYS A 227 -9.38 -26.89 -43.73
C LYS A 227 -9.47 -26.51 -42.24
N GLY A 228 -10.50 -25.75 -41.89
CA GLY A 228 -10.66 -25.10 -40.59
C GLY A 228 -10.21 -23.64 -40.68
N PRO A 229 -10.77 -22.76 -39.85
CA PRO A 229 -10.66 -21.35 -40.09
C PRO A 229 -9.26 -20.81 -39.77
N ASN A 230 -8.74 -19.93 -40.62
CA ASN A 230 -7.46 -19.29 -40.39
C ASN A 230 -7.60 -18.16 -39.37
N VAL A 231 -6.53 -17.92 -38.60
CA VAL A 231 -6.49 -16.90 -37.55
C VAL A 231 -5.39 -15.89 -37.83
N GLY A 232 -5.79 -14.63 -37.98
CA GLY A 232 -4.92 -13.47 -38.03
C GLY A 232 -4.79 -12.82 -36.65
N SER A 233 -3.62 -12.29 -36.31
CA SER A 233 -3.37 -11.64 -35.02
C SER A 233 -2.70 -10.27 -35.21
N SER A 234 -3.08 -9.30 -34.38
CA SER A 234 -2.48 -7.97 -34.38
C SER A 234 -1.12 -7.99 -33.69
N LYS A 235 -0.43 -6.84 -33.69
CA LYS A 235 0.67 -6.61 -32.75
C LYS A 235 0.15 -6.72 -31.31
N VAL A 236 1.03 -7.14 -30.40
CA VAL A 236 0.77 -7.15 -28.95
C VAL A 236 1.01 -5.75 -28.42
N PHE A 237 0.06 -5.26 -27.61
CA PHE A 237 0.15 -4.00 -26.90
C PHE A 237 0.20 -4.24 -25.40
N HIS A 238 0.85 -3.34 -24.67
CA HIS A 238 0.99 -3.40 -23.24
C HIS A 238 0.15 -2.32 -22.58
N LEU A 239 -0.61 -2.72 -21.56
CA LEU A 239 -1.37 -1.84 -20.70
C LEU A 239 -0.76 -1.90 -19.29
N ARG A 240 -0.18 -0.80 -18.82
CA ARG A 240 0.46 -0.71 -17.50
C ARG A 240 -0.40 0.13 -16.56
N VAL A 241 -0.67 -0.38 -15.36
CA VAL A 241 -1.39 0.36 -14.32
C VAL A 241 -0.41 0.93 -13.32
N PHE A 242 -0.28 2.26 -13.27
CA PHE A 242 0.55 2.89 -12.25
C PHE A 242 -0.08 2.82 -10.87
N SER A 243 0.71 2.39 -9.90
CA SER A 243 0.37 2.53 -8.49
C SER A 243 0.28 4.01 -8.08
N PRO A 244 -0.48 4.35 -7.00
CA PRO A 244 -0.48 5.71 -6.47
C PRO A 244 0.93 6.25 -6.23
N ARG A 245 1.84 5.38 -5.76
CA ARG A 245 3.25 5.68 -5.53
C ARG A 245 4.04 5.99 -6.79
N GLU A 246 3.95 5.15 -7.83
CA GLU A 246 4.62 5.44 -9.11
C GLU A 246 4.10 6.74 -9.75
N ARG A 247 2.81 7.04 -9.58
CA ARG A 247 2.23 8.30 -10.04
C ARG A 247 2.81 9.50 -9.31
N HIS A 248 2.90 9.39 -7.98
CA HIS A 248 3.50 10.43 -7.16
C HIS A 248 4.97 10.68 -7.58
N GLU A 249 5.75 9.61 -7.78
CA GLU A 249 7.12 9.71 -8.29
C GLU A 249 7.20 10.38 -9.68
N GLN A 250 6.25 10.09 -10.58
CA GLN A 250 6.18 10.77 -11.88
C GLN A 250 5.86 12.27 -11.73
N ASN A 251 5.00 12.64 -10.78
CA ASN A 251 4.69 14.03 -10.49
C ASN A 251 5.91 14.76 -9.90
N LEU A 252 6.67 14.12 -9.01
CA LEU A 252 7.92 14.65 -8.47
C LEU A 252 8.96 14.88 -9.58
N ALA A 253 9.09 13.96 -10.53
CA ALA A 253 9.96 14.13 -11.69
C ALA A 253 9.52 15.33 -12.56
N ARG A 254 8.21 15.50 -12.78
CA ARG A 254 7.67 16.68 -13.48
C ARG A 254 7.92 17.98 -12.71
N GLN A 255 7.79 17.97 -11.38
CA GLN A 255 8.12 19.11 -10.53
C GLN A 255 9.59 19.51 -10.68
N GLN A 256 10.49 18.54 -10.72
CA GLN A 256 11.91 18.78 -10.98
C GLN A 256 12.16 19.43 -12.35
N ASP A 257 11.47 18.96 -13.40
CA ASP A 257 11.57 19.55 -14.74
C ASP A 257 11.07 21.01 -14.76
N VAL A 258 9.96 21.28 -14.06
CA VAL A 258 9.42 22.65 -13.90
C VAL A 258 10.40 23.54 -13.14
N ALA A 259 10.98 23.06 -12.04
CA ALA A 259 11.99 23.80 -11.27
C ALA A 259 13.22 24.12 -12.13
N ALA A 260 13.70 23.14 -12.91
CA ALA A 260 14.84 23.34 -13.82
C ALA A 260 14.54 24.35 -14.94
N LYS A 261 13.32 24.35 -15.49
CA LYS A 261 12.88 25.35 -16.48
C LYS A 261 12.74 26.73 -15.84
N MET A 262 12.20 26.81 -14.64
CA MET A 262 12.08 28.07 -13.89
C MET A 262 13.44 28.70 -13.63
N LEU A 263 14.41 27.90 -13.19
CA LEU A 263 15.81 28.33 -13.02
C LEU A 263 16.42 28.84 -14.34
N LYS A 264 16.15 28.18 -15.47
CA LYS A 264 16.61 28.66 -16.80
C LYS A 264 16.00 30.00 -17.17
N VAL A 265 14.71 30.22 -16.91
CA VAL A 265 14.04 31.49 -17.18
C VAL A 265 14.60 32.59 -16.28
N LEU A 266 14.82 32.30 -14.99
CA LEU A 266 15.47 33.21 -14.04
C LEU A 266 16.88 33.61 -14.52
N ALA A 267 17.71 32.62 -14.87
CA ALA A 267 19.07 32.84 -15.35
C ALA A 267 19.12 33.70 -16.62
N ALA A 268 18.14 33.55 -17.52
CA ALA A 268 18.04 34.37 -18.73
C ALA A 268 17.50 35.78 -18.48
N ARG A 269 16.75 35.99 -17.39
CA ARG A 269 16.20 37.30 -17.00
C ARG A 269 17.18 38.16 -16.19
N LEU A 270 18.04 37.56 -15.37
CA LEU A 270 19.04 38.29 -14.56
C LEU A 270 19.93 39.27 -15.37
N PRO A 271 20.49 38.90 -16.55
CA PRO A 271 21.31 39.80 -17.35
C PRO A 271 20.51 40.64 -18.38
N LEU A 272 19.16 40.61 -18.34
CA LEU A 272 18.32 41.18 -19.38
C LEU A 272 18.36 42.71 -19.40
N ASP A 273 18.73 43.28 -20.55
CA ASP A 273 18.68 44.72 -20.77
C ASP A 273 17.21 45.21 -20.95
N PRO A 274 16.80 46.34 -20.32
CA PRO A 274 15.51 47.00 -20.55
C PRO A 274 15.10 47.17 -22.03
N ASP A 275 16.06 47.38 -22.93
CA ASP A 275 15.81 47.81 -24.31
C ASP A 275 15.99 46.69 -25.37
N GLN A 276 15.64 45.43 -25.03
CA GLN A 276 15.70 44.27 -25.96
C GLN A 276 14.34 43.54 -26.16
N PRO A 277 13.42 44.09 -26.97
CA PRO A 277 12.05 43.56 -27.10
C PRO A 277 11.92 42.11 -27.64
N PRO A 278 12.73 41.64 -28.63
CA PRO A 278 12.60 40.28 -29.12
C PRO A 278 12.88 39.22 -28.04
N VAL A 279 13.94 39.42 -27.26
CA VAL A 279 14.31 38.54 -26.15
C VAL A 279 13.24 38.56 -25.05
N ARG A 280 12.63 39.73 -24.80
CA ARG A 280 11.50 39.86 -23.86
C ARG A 280 10.28 39.08 -24.28
N ASP A 281 9.90 39.10 -25.57
CA ASP A 281 8.76 38.32 -26.05
C ASP A 281 9.01 36.81 -25.94
N GLU A 282 10.25 36.35 -26.18
CA GLU A 282 10.64 34.96 -25.96
C GLU A 282 10.58 34.57 -24.48
N LEU A 283 11.13 35.39 -23.58
CA LEU A 283 11.09 35.12 -22.14
C LEU A 283 9.67 35.19 -21.56
N ASN A 284 8.82 36.08 -22.07
CA ASN A 284 7.42 36.14 -21.68
C ASN A 284 6.67 34.86 -22.08
N ARG A 285 6.92 34.33 -23.28
CA ARG A 285 6.36 33.04 -23.71
C ARG A 285 6.86 31.90 -22.83
N ALA A 286 8.15 31.86 -22.51
CA ALA A 286 8.71 30.85 -21.61
C ALA A 286 8.08 30.93 -20.20
N THR A 287 7.84 32.15 -19.67
CA THR A 287 7.12 32.33 -18.40
C THR A 287 5.66 31.87 -18.50
N ALA A 288 4.98 32.14 -19.62
CA ALA A 288 3.61 31.66 -19.84
C ALA A 288 3.54 30.13 -19.96
N GLU A 289 4.53 29.50 -20.60
CA GLU A 289 4.66 28.04 -20.64
C GLU A 289 4.84 27.46 -19.23
N LEU A 290 5.70 28.06 -18.39
CA LEU A 290 5.84 27.68 -16.98
C LEU A 290 4.52 27.75 -16.20
N VAL A 291 3.73 28.79 -16.41
CA VAL A 291 2.41 28.94 -15.78
C VAL A 291 1.48 27.79 -16.18
N VAL A 292 1.47 27.40 -17.46
CA VAL A 292 0.69 26.26 -17.92
C VAL A 292 1.20 24.96 -17.28
N GLU A 293 2.51 24.73 -17.28
CA GLU A 293 3.10 23.52 -16.68
C GLU A 293 2.81 23.42 -15.18
N LEU A 294 2.96 24.51 -14.42
CA LEU A 294 2.56 24.59 -13.02
C LEU A 294 1.07 24.27 -12.84
N GLY A 295 0.20 24.81 -13.71
CA GLY A 295 -1.23 24.48 -13.69
C GLY A 295 -1.52 22.99 -13.93
N THR A 296 -0.81 22.36 -14.86
CA THR A 296 -0.93 20.92 -15.11
C THR A 296 -0.41 20.08 -13.93
N LEU A 297 0.65 20.53 -13.27
CA LEU A 297 1.24 19.89 -12.10
C LEU A 297 0.29 19.97 -10.89
N VAL A 298 -0.29 21.14 -10.62
CA VAL A 298 -1.32 21.32 -9.57
C VAL A 298 -2.51 20.38 -9.81
N ALA A 299 -3.01 20.30 -11.05
CA ALA A 299 -4.11 19.40 -11.39
C ALA A 299 -3.74 17.91 -11.28
N ALA A 300 -2.47 17.55 -11.52
CA ALA A 300 -1.98 16.20 -11.33
C ALA A 300 -1.90 15.82 -9.85
N TYR A 301 -1.37 16.72 -9.02
CA TYR A 301 -1.30 16.51 -7.57
C TYR A 301 -2.68 16.55 -6.89
N ASP A 302 -3.68 17.25 -7.44
CA ASP A 302 -5.04 17.21 -6.90
C ASP A 302 -5.65 15.80 -6.89
N LYS A 303 -5.24 14.97 -7.87
CA LYS A 303 -5.65 13.57 -8.02
C LYS A 303 -4.67 12.59 -7.37
N ASP A 304 -3.65 13.10 -6.68
CA ASP A 304 -2.61 12.32 -6.04
C ASP A 304 -2.90 12.22 -4.53
N PRO A 305 -3.27 11.03 -4.02
CA PRO A 305 -3.55 10.85 -2.60
C PRO A 305 -2.30 10.99 -1.71
N GLN A 306 -1.10 10.89 -2.28
CA GLN A 306 0.15 11.03 -1.53
C GLN A 306 0.66 12.47 -1.46
N ALA A 307 0.10 13.40 -2.26
CA ALA A 307 0.59 14.77 -2.32
C ALA A 307 0.20 15.63 -1.11
N ASP A 308 1.17 16.33 -0.52
CA ASP A 308 0.95 17.31 0.54
C ASP A 308 0.01 18.44 0.07
N LYS A 309 -0.99 18.77 0.91
CA LYS A 309 -1.99 19.81 0.60
C LYS A 309 -1.39 21.21 0.56
N ARG A 310 -0.38 21.49 1.38
CA ARG A 310 0.32 22.79 1.43
C ARG A 310 1.20 22.96 0.20
N MET A 311 1.97 21.93 -0.17
CA MET A 311 2.75 21.94 -1.42
C MET A 311 1.87 22.32 -2.61
N ARG A 312 0.69 21.70 -2.71
CA ARG A 312 -0.29 22.03 -3.76
C ARG A 312 -0.76 23.48 -3.72
N ALA A 313 -1.06 24.00 -2.53
CA ALA A 313 -1.49 25.39 -2.35
C ALA A 313 -0.38 26.37 -2.75
N ASP A 314 0.87 26.06 -2.39
CA ASP A 314 2.04 26.87 -2.74
C ASP A 314 2.24 26.89 -4.26
N LEU A 315 2.20 25.73 -4.93
CA LEU A 315 2.29 25.62 -6.40
C LEU A 315 1.17 26.40 -7.12
N ASP A 316 -0.06 26.37 -6.59
CA ASP A 316 -1.18 27.13 -7.12
C ASP A 316 -0.98 28.65 -6.94
N GLY A 317 -0.42 29.04 -5.80
CA GLY A 317 0.01 30.40 -5.48
C GLY A 317 1.09 30.91 -6.43
N MET A 318 2.17 30.14 -6.63
CA MET A 318 3.25 30.42 -7.59
C MET A 318 2.69 30.65 -8.98
N ARG A 319 1.86 29.71 -9.47
CA ARG A 319 1.16 29.82 -10.76
C ARG A 319 0.40 31.14 -10.87
N GLY A 320 -0.39 31.49 -9.85
CA GLY A 320 -1.20 32.71 -9.85
C GLY A 320 -0.38 34.00 -9.88
N ARG A 321 0.72 34.06 -9.13
CA ARG A 321 1.64 35.22 -9.11
C ARG A 321 2.35 35.37 -10.46
N LEU A 322 2.91 34.28 -11.00
CA LEU A 322 3.59 34.28 -12.28
C LEU A 322 2.65 34.60 -13.45
N ASP A 323 1.42 34.07 -13.47
CA ASP A 323 0.42 34.39 -14.50
C ASP A 323 0.10 35.89 -14.54
N LYS A 324 -0.09 36.50 -13.38
CA LYS A 324 -0.36 37.93 -13.25
C LYS A 324 0.79 38.78 -13.79
N LEU A 325 2.03 38.42 -13.47
CA LEU A 325 3.23 39.15 -13.89
C LEU A 325 3.53 38.94 -15.38
N ALA A 326 3.43 37.70 -15.87
CA ALA A 326 3.56 37.36 -17.29
C ALA A 326 2.50 38.10 -18.13
N GLY A 327 1.25 38.15 -17.67
CA GLY A 327 0.18 38.90 -18.31
C GLY A 327 0.40 40.41 -18.28
N ALA A 328 1.00 40.96 -17.23
CA ALA A 328 1.36 42.38 -17.16
C ALA A 328 2.46 42.73 -18.17
N GLU A 329 3.51 41.90 -18.28
CA GLU A 329 4.56 42.05 -19.29
C GLU A 329 4.01 41.89 -20.71
N ARG A 330 3.11 40.91 -20.94
CA ARG A 330 2.45 40.71 -22.24
C ARG A 330 1.70 41.94 -22.70
N LYS A 331 0.94 42.58 -21.80
CA LYS A 331 0.21 43.84 -22.09
C LYS A 331 1.15 45.00 -22.43
N LEU A 332 2.40 44.99 -21.95
CA LEU A 332 3.41 45.98 -22.34
C LEU A 332 3.99 45.64 -23.72
N LEU A 333 4.26 44.37 -24.00
CA LEU A 333 4.73 43.90 -25.30
C LEU A 333 3.72 44.16 -26.42
N ASP A 334 2.42 43.94 -26.18
CA ASP A 334 1.37 44.17 -27.17
C ASP A 334 1.17 45.67 -27.52
N LYS A 335 1.66 46.58 -26.67
CA LYS A 335 1.67 48.03 -26.93
C LYS A 335 2.87 48.47 -27.77
N LEU A 336 3.81 47.59 -28.04
CA LEU A 336 4.94 47.90 -28.92
C LEU A 336 4.43 48.02 -30.36
N PRO A 337 4.86 49.06 -31.11
CA PRO A 337 4.54 49.16 -32.52
C PRO A 337 5.06 47.93 -33.27
N ARG A 338 4.30 47.47 -34.28
CA ARG A 338 4.76 46.39 -35.17
C ARG A 338 6.11 46.78 -35.75
N ARG A 339 7.01 45.79 -35.86
CA ARG A 339 8.47 45.86 -36.12
C ARG A 339 8.92 46.67 -37.35
N ASP A 340 7.99 47.24 -38.12
CA ASP A 340 8.18 47.90 -39.41
C ASP A 340 7.94 49.42 -39.40
N ASP A 341 7.74 50.08 -38.24
CA ASP A 341 7.59 51.54 -38.17
C ASP A 341 8.85 52.24 -37.62
N PRO A 342 9.71 52.83 -38.50
CA PRO A 342 10.92 53.54 -38.10
C PRO A 342 10.67 54.90 -37.42
N ALA A 343 9.42 55.37 -37.33
CA ALA A 343 9.11 56.71 -36.82
C ALA A 343 8.97 56.81 -35.29
N HIS A 344 8.92 55.68 -34.57
CA HIS A 344 8.71 55.63 -33.12
C HIS A 344 9.86 54.89 -32.41
N PRO A 345 10.94 55.58 -32.01
CA PRO A 345 11.97 54.94 -31.19
C PRO A 345 11.37 54.49 -29.86
N LEU A 346 11.76 53.30 -29.39
CA LEU A 346 11.37 52.63 -28.13
C LEU A 346 11.71 53.42 -26.84
N LYS A 347 12.03 54.71 -26.95
CA LYS A 347 12.48 55.56 -25.85
C LYS A 347 11.39 55.72 -24.79
N GLY A 348 11.68 55.24 -23.57
CA GLY A 348 10.85 55.45 -22.38
C GLY A 348 10.03 54.24 -21.92
N LEU A 349 10.15 53.08 -22.59
CA LEU A 349 9.51 51.84 -22.15
C LEU A 349 10.37 51.01 -21.20
N GLY A 350 11.70 51.13 -21.26
CA GLY A 350 12.64 50.47 -20.35
C GLY A 350 12.28 50.59 -18.86
N PRO A 351 11.94 51.78 -18.33
CA PRO A 351 11.50 51.92 -16.93
C PRO A 351 10.21 51.18 -16.57
N ARG A 352 9.29 51.00 -17.54
CA ARG A 352 8.04 50.26 -17.33
C ARG A 352 8.28 48.76 -17.31
N PHE A 353 9.16 48.26 -18.18
CA PHE A 353 9.60 46.86 -18.17
C PHE A 353 10.40 46.54 -16.90
N ALA A 354 11.31 47.43 -16.48
CA ALA A 354 12.04 47.27 -15.22
C ALA A 354 11.12 47.19 -13.98
N GLY A 355 9.94 47.83 -14.03
CA GLY A 355 8.92 47.73 -12.98
C GLY A 355 8.21 46.38 -12.90
N VAL A 356 8.24 45.57 -13.97
CA VAL A 356 7.70 44.20 -14.00
C VAL A 356 8.81 43.17 -13.83
N ASP A 357 10.01 43.42 -14.36
CA ASP A 357 11.15 42.51 -14.24
C ASP A 357 11.57 42.31 -12.79
N LYS A 358 11.64 43.38 -11.98
CA LYS A 358 12.02 43.29 -10.56
C LYS A 358 11.13 42.33 -9.76
N PRO A 359 9.80 42.50 -9.72
CA PRO A 359 8.95 41.55 -9.00
C PRO A 359 8.98 40.17 -9.66
N LEU A 360 9.06 40.05 -10.98
CA LEU A 360 9.14 38.73 -11.62
C LEU A 360 10.42 37.97 -11.27
N ILE A 361 11.58 38.65 -11.24
CA ILE A 361 12.84 38.04 -10.83
C ILE A 361 12.77 37.60 -9.36
N ALA A 362 12.28 38.47 -8.47
CA ALA A 362 12.13 38.13 -7.05
C ALA A 362 11.21 36.91 -6.85
N GLU A 363 10.06 36.87 -7.50
CA GLU A 363 9.14 35.72 -7.42
C GLU A 363 9.78 34.45 -8.00
N LEU A 364 10.51 34.54 -9.12
CA LEU A 364 11.22 33.38 -9.67
C LEU A 364 12.35 32.89 -8.76
N GLU A 365 13.06 33.79 -8.07
CA GLU A 365 14.10 33.44 -7.08
C GLU A 365 13.49 32.67 -5.90
N ASP A 366 12.43 33.23 -5.31
CA ASP A 366 11.73 32.62 -4.17
C ASP A 366 11.08 31.28 -4.57
N ASP A 367 10.42 31.24 -5.74
CA ASP A 367 9.69 30.06 -6.22
C ASP A 367 10.64 28.92 -6.60
N VAL A 368 11.81 29.18 -7.19
CA VAL A 368 12.81 28.15 -7.50
C VAL A 368 13.33 27.48 -6.23
N VAL A 369 13.62 28.27 -5.19
CA VAL A 369 14.09 27.75 -3.90
C VAL A 369 12.99 26.94 -3.24
N ALA A 370 11.77 27.49 -3.17
CA ALA A 370 10.64 26.78 -2.58
C ALA A 370 10.31 25.46 -3.31
N LEU A 371 10.38 25.42 -4.63
CA LEU A 371 10.20 24.18 -5.42
C LEU A 371 11.27 23.13 -5.12
N ALA A 372 12.52 23.55 -4.93
CA ALA A 372 13.62 22.68 -4.56
C ALA A 372 13.42 22.10 -3.15
N ASP A 373 13.09 22.95 -2.17
CA ASP A 373 12.84 22.52 -0.78
C ASP A 373 11.69 21.50 -0.71
N TRP A 374 10.59 21.76 -1.42
CA TRP A 374 9.46 20.84 -1.51
C TRP A 374 9.86 19.50 -2.14
N LEU A 375 10.65 19.53 -3.22
CA LEU A 375 11.13 18.33 -3.88
C LEU A 375 12.04 17.49 -2.96
N ASP A 376 12.90 18.15 -2.19
CA ASP A 376 13.83 17.49 -1.27
C ASP A 376 13.09 16.87 -0.08
N ARG A 377 12.08 17.57 0.46
CA ARG A 377 11.19 17.04 1.49
C ARG A 377 10.46 15.78 1.02
N GLU A 378 9.78 15.84 -0.12
CA GLU A 378 9.00 14.70 -0.64
C GLU A 378 9.91 13.49 -0.93
N ARG A 379 11.14 13.73 -1.41
CA ARG A 379 12.14 12.66 -1.60
C ARG A 379 12.58 12.02 -0.29
N LEU A 380 12.79 12.79 0.76
CA LEU A 380 13.14 12.27 2.08
C LEU A 380 11.98 11.51 2.73
N GLU A 381 10.76 12.02 2.64
CA GLU A 381 9.56 11.31 3.10
C GLU A 381 9.42 9.97 2.37
N SER A 382 9.64 9.96 1.05
CA SER A 382 9.64 8.73 0.26
C SER A 382 10.75 7.73 0.62
N LEU A 383 11.89 8.20 1.11
CA LEU A 383 12.97 7.34 1.63
C LEU A 383 12.62 6.76 3.00
N LEU A 384 12.00 7.54 3.88
CA LEU A 384 11.52 7.06 5.17
C LEU A 384 10.44 5.99 5.02
N ASP A 385 9.50 6.17 4.09
CA ASP A 385 8.50 5.14 3.79
C ASP A 385 9.16 3.79 3.42
N VAL A 386 10.24 3.82 2.63
CA VAL A 386 11.02 2.60 2.31
C VAL A 386 11.75 2.08 3.54
N ALA A 387 12.31 2.96 4.37
CA ALA A 387 13.00 2.57 5.60
C ALA A 387 12.05 1.86 6.59
N ASP A 388 10.82 2.35 6.73
CA ASP A 388 9.78 1.73 7.55
C ASP A 388 9.41 0.33 7.02
N GLU A 389 9.26 0.18 5.69
CA GLU A 389 9.04 -1.12 5.06
C GLU A 389 10.21 -2.08 5.30
N VAL A 390 11.45 -1.59 5.22
CA VAL A 390 12.67 -2.35 5.54
C VAL A 390 12.66 -2.80 7.00
N GLU A 391 12.28 -1.93 7.93
CA GLU A 391 12.17 -2.28 9.36
C GLU A 391 11.09 -3.34 9.60
N ALA A 392 9.94 -3.23 8.95
CA ALA A 392 8.85 -4.20 9.06
C ALA A 392 9.27 -5.60 8.57
N HIS A 393 9.91 -5.67 7.40
CA HIS A 393 10.45 -6.93 6.87
C HIS A 393 11.52 -7.53 7.80
N ARG A 394 12.35 -6.68 8.41
CA ARG A 394 13.37 -7.11 9.37
C ARG A 394 12.78 -7.71 10.63
N LYS A 395 11.81 -7.05 11.26
CA LYS A 395 11.13 -7.57 12.46
C LYS A 395 10.48 -8.93 12.17
N ARG A 396 9.81 -9.04 11.02
CA ARG A 396 9.20 -10.30 10.58
C ARG A 396 10.25 -11.40 10.33
N LEU A 397 11.40 -11.06 9.76
CA LEU A 397 12.50 -12.01 9.61
C LEU A 397 13.06 -12.49 10.95
N ASP A 398 13.25 -11.59 11.91
CA ASP A 398 13.69 -11.95 13.26
C ASP A 398 12.71 -12.94 13.92
N GLU A 399 11.40 -12.66 13.84
CA GLU A 399 10.34 -13.55 14.35
C GLU A 399 10.32 -14.92 13.66
N LEU A 400 10.38 -14.94 12.33
CA LEU A 400 10.38 -16.18 11.55
C LEU A 400 11.63 -17.04 11.85
N MET A 401 12.80 -16.41 11.96
CA MET A 401 14.04 -17.12 12.31
C MET A 401 13.98 -17.67 13.74
N GLU A 402 13.38 -16.94 14.70
CA GLU A 402 13.20 -17.42 16.08
C GLU A 402 12.23 -18.61 16.14
N GLN A 403 11.12 -18.54 15.40
CA GLN A 403 10.17 -19.64 15.28
C GLN A 403 10.81 -20.86 14.62
N TYR A 404 11.62 -20.67 13.58
CA TYR A 404 12.35 -21.74 12.93
C TYR A 404 13.38 -22.39 13.88
N ALA A 405 14.10 -21.59 14.67
CA ALA A 405 15.03 -22.08 15.68
C ALA A 405 14.34 -22.94 16.77
N LYS A 406 13.08 -22.63 17.10
CA LYS A 406 12.28 -23.38 18.08
C LYS A 406 11.64 -24.65 17.51
N THR A 407 11.15 -24.60 16.26
CA THR A 407 10.27 -25.63 15.70
C THR A 407 10.94 -26.53 14.66
N GLY A 408 11.93 -26.01 13.92
CA GLY A 408 12.56 -26.70 12.80
C GLY A 408 11.64 -26.95 11.60
N ASP A 409 10.49 -26.27 11.49
CA ASP A 409 9.51 -26.50 10.41
C ASP A 409 10.08 -26.10 9.02
N PRO A 410 10.12 -27.02 8.03
CA PRO A 410 10.56 -26.72 6.67
C PRO A 410 9.75 -25.61 5.97
N ARG A 411 8.48 -25.39 6.33
CA ARG A 411 7.64 -24.35 5.72
C ARG A 411 8.14 -22.94 6.03
N LEU A 412 8.71 -22.73 7.22
CA LEU A 412 9.29 -21.46 7.63
C LEU A 412 10.54 -21.11 6.81
N VAL A 413 11.25 -22.11 6.28
CA VAL A 413 12.43 -21.88 5.42
C VAL A 413 12.03 -21.16 4.14
N ASP A 414 10.94 -21.61 3.50
CA ASP A 414 10.43 -20.98 2.27
C ASP A 414 9.92 -19.56 2.54
N GLU A 415 9.30 -19.34 3.69
CA GLU A 415 8.81 -18.02 4.11
C GLU A 415 9.97 -17.05 4.42
N ILE A 416 10.97 -17.49 5.17
CA ILE A 416 12.20 -16.71 5.43
C ILE A 416 12.90 -16.34 4.13
N LYS A 417 12.99 -17.27 3.16
CA LYS A 417 13.59 -16.98 1.84
C LYS A 417 12.82 -15.93 1.06
N ARG A 418 11.48 -15.96 1.13
CA ARG A 418 10.63 -14.93 0.50
C ARG A 418 10.82 -13.57 1.15
N GLU A 419 10.84 -13.53 2.49
CA GLU A 419 11.06 -12.29 3.24
C GLU A 419 12.47 -11.71 3.02
N LEU A 420 13.52 -12.55 2.97
CA LEU A 420 14.87 -12.11 2.62
C LEU A 420 14.91 -11.48 1.23
N LYS A 421 14.22 -12.07 0.25
CA LYS A 421 14.13 -11.52 -1.11
C LYS A 421 13.37 -10.18 -1.12
N ALA A 422 12.28 -10.06 -0.36
CA ALA A 422 11.53 -8.82 -0.23
C ALA A 422 12.40 -7.71 0.40
N LEU A 423 13.13 -8.03 1.46
CA LEU A 423 14.08 -7.12 2.10
C LEU A 423 15.20 -6.66 1.13
N GLU A 424 15.79 -7.59 0.37
CA GLU A 424 16.79 -7.26 -0.68
C GLU A 424 16.21 -6.29 -1.71
N GLN A 425 14.95 -6.48 -2.14
CA GLN A 425 14.29 -5.61 -3.10
C GLN A 425 14.06 -4.20 -2.53
N ARG A 426 13.61 -4.08 -1.28
CA ARG A 426 13.41 -2.78 -0.62
C ARG A 426 14.70 -2.03 -0.37
N LEU A 427 15.77 -2.73 0.02
CA LEU A 427 17.10 -2.12 0.14
C LEU A 427 17.65 -1.64 -1.22
N ALA A 428 17.40 -2.40 -2.30
CA ALA A 428 17.76 -1.96 -3.64
C ALA A 428 16.95 -0.73 -4.10
N GLU A 429 15.67 -0.66 -3.73
CA GLU A 429 14.82 0.50 -3.97
C GLU A 429 15.30 1.74 -3.20
N LEU A 430 15.64 1.58 -1.91
CA LEU A 430 16.22 2.62 -1.07
C LEU A 430 17.50 3.19 -1.72
N GLY A 431 18.39 2.31 -2.18
CA GLY A 431 19.63 2.70 -2.88
C GLY A 431 19.36 3.45 -4.19
N LYS A 432 18.36 3.03 -4.98
CA LYS A 432 17.97 3.74 -6.21
C LYS A 432 17.42 5.13 -5.92
N LYS A 433 16.52 5.26 -4.94
CA LYS A 433 15.93 6.55 -4.56
C LYS A 433 16.98 7.52 -4.04
N ARG A 434 17.92 7.02 -3.23
CA ARG A 434 19.09 7.78 -2.78
C ARG A 434 19.94 8.27 -3.95
N ALA A 435 20.26 7.40 -4.92
CA ALA A 435 21.05 7.79 -6.09
C ALA A 435 20.38 8.87 -6.95
N GLY A 436 19.06 9.03 -6.82
CA GLY A 436 18.28 10.11 -7.44
C GLY A 436 18.28 11.43 -6.67
N MET A 437 18.83 11.48 -5.45
CA MET A 437 19.00 12.73 -4.70
C MET A 437 20.28 13.46 -5.12
N THR A 438 20.25 14.79 -5.07
CA THR A 438 21.43 15.63 -5.33
C THR A 438 22.43 15.48 -4.17
N ALA A 439 23.72 15.54 -4.50
CA ALA A 439 24.79 15.43 -3.50
C ALA A 439 24.67 16.49 -2.40
N ASP A 440 24.19 17.69 -2.73
CA ASP A 440 24.03 18.80 -1.79
C ASP A 440 23.03 18.49 -0.66
N VAL A 441 21.95 17.75 -0.93
CA VAL A 441 20.94 17.37 0.09
C VAL A 441 21.48 16.28 1.01
N LEU A 442 22.21 15.33 0.44
CA LEU A 442 22.83 14.27 1.23
C LEU A 442 23.96 14.85 2.10
N ASP A 443 24.82 15.72 1.56
CA ASP A 443 25.94 16.30 2.30
C ASP A 443 25.51 17.30 3.40
N GLN A 444 24.38 18.01 3.21
CA GLN A 444 23.86 18.95 4.21
C GLN A 444 23.08 18.28 5.34
N PHE A 445 22.36 17.18 5.06
CA PHE A 445 21.39 16.63 6.00
C PHE A 445 21.67 15.18 6.47
N VAL A 446 22.43 14.38 5.71
CA VAL A 446 22.68 12.96 6.04
C VAL A 446 24.15 12.63 5.96
N ASN A 447 24.81 12.39 7.10
CA ASN A 447 26.25 12.10 7.12
C ASN A 447 26.64 10.98 6.12
N PRO A 448 27.41 11.29 5.05
CA PRO A 448 27.69 10.35 3.97
C PRO A 448 28.46 9.11 4.44
N ASP A 449 29.18 9.20 5.57
CA ASP A 449 29.93 8.09 6.17
C ASP A 449 29.06 7.10 6.96
N ALA A 450 27.89 7.53 7.45
CA ALA A 450 26.92 6.67 8.14
C ALA A 450 26.16 5.76 7.17
N MET A 451 26.08 6.16 5.90
CA MET A 451 25.27 5.54 4.87
C MET A 451 26.15 5.07 3.70
N GLN A 452 26.94 4.00 3.84
CA GLN A 452 27.63 3.42 2.69
C GLN A 452 26.84 2.23 2.11
N ASP A 453 26.31 2.39 0.88
CA ASP A 453 25.47 1.42 0.15
C ASP A 453 26.08 0.00 0.06
N LYS A 454 27.41 -0.09 0.05
CA LYS A 454 28.13 -1.36 -0.03
C LYS A 454 28.06 -2.19 1.26
N ARG A 455 27.78 -1.59 2.42
CA ARG A 455 27.70 -2.31 3.70
C ARG A 455 26.33 -2.95 3.90
N ALA A 456 25.23 -2.22 3.67
CA ALA A 456 23.88 -2.72 3.92
C ALA A 456 23.48 -3.88 2.99
N GLY A 457 23.69 -3.74 1.67
CA GLY A 457 23.38 -4.79 0.69
C GLY A 457 24.28 -6.03 0.85
N GLY A 458 25.55 -5.84 1.20
CA GLY A 458 26.48 -6.93 1.52
C GLY A 458 26.10 -7.68 2.80
N CYS A 459 25.62 -6.96 3.82
CA CYS A 459 25.24 -7.54 5.10
C CYS A 459 24.07 -8.53 4.98
N ILE A 460 23.01 -8.17 4.23
CA ILE A 460 21.86 -9.06 4.01
C ILE A 460 22.21 -10.24 3.10
N ALA A 461 23.05 -10.03 2.07
CA ALA A 461 23.55 -11.12 1.24
C ALA A 461 24.34 -12.15 2.07
N GLU A 462 25.13 -11.69 3.06
CA GLU A 462 25.81 -12.57 4.02
C GLU A 462 24.84 -13.32 4.94
N VAL A 463 23.78 -12.66 5.44
CA VAL A 463 22.72 -13.32 6.23
C VAL A 463 22.08 -14.46 5.43
N LYS A 464 21.76 -14.21 4.16
CA LYS A 464 21.20 -15.21 3.24
C LYS A 464 22.16 -16.37 3.00
N ALA A 465 23.44 -16.09 2.77
CA ALA A 465 24.46 -17.13 2.59
C ALA A 465 24.62 -17.99 3.86
N LEU A 466 24.60 -17.39 5.05
CA LEU A 466 24.64 -18.12 6.33
C LEU A 466 23.38 -18.98 6.53
N PHE A 467 22.22 -18.44 6.17
CA PHE A 467 20.95 -19.16 6.25
C PHE A 467 20.90 -20.35 5.28
N ASP A 468 21.30 -20.16 4.02
CA ASP A 468 21.38 -21.23 3.01
C ASP A 468 22.43 -22.29 3.38
N ALA A 469 23.48 -21.92 4.12
CA ALA A 469 24.47 -22.84 4.68
C ALA A 469 23.98 -23.60 5.93
N GLY A 470 22.73 -23.39 6.38
CA GLY A 470 22.15 -24.03 7.57
C GLY A 470 22.65 -23.45 8.90
N LYS A 471 23.37 -22.32 8.88
CA LYS A 471 23.94 -21.67 10.07
C LYS A 471 22.98 -20.62 10.65
N VAL A 472 21.82 -21.05 11.10
CA VAL A 472 20.71 -20.17 11.52
C VAL A 472 21.12 -19.20 12.64
N ALA A 473 21.85 -19.68 13.65
CA ALA A 473 22.29 -18.84 14.77
C ALA A 473 23.31 -17.76 14.34
N GLU A 474 24.23 -18.09 13.41
CA GLU A 474 25.16 -17.10 12.84
C GLU A 474 24.39 -16.09 11.96
N ALA A 475 23.39 -16.55 11.20
CA ALA A 475 22.55 -15.69 10.37
C ALA A 475 21.73 -14.68 11.22
N GLN A 476 21.14 -15.13 12.33
CA GLN A 476 20.42 -14.25 13.28
C GLN A 476 21.35 -13.22 13.92
N ALA A 477 22.52 -13.63 14.41
CA ALA A 477 23.49 -12.71 14.99
C ALA A 477 23.97 -11.65 13.98
N LYS A 478 24.14 -12.07 12.71
CA LYS A 478 24.49 -11.16 11.62
C LYS A 478 23.35 -10.20 11.31
N LEU A 479 22.10 -10.68 11.23
CA LEU A 479 20.92 -9.85 10.99
C LEU A 479 20.74 -8.78 12.07
N ALA A 480 20.93 -9.13 13.35
CA ALA A 480 20.91 -8.20 14.48
C ALA A 480 22.06 -7.18 14.47
N THR A 481 23.15 -7.45 13.75
CA THR A 481 24.22 -6.47 13.52
C THR A 481 23.83 -5.53 12.38
N CYS A 482 23.34 -6.09 11.26
CA CYS A 482 22.85 -5.30 10.13
C CYS A 482 21.70 -4.36 10.56
N SER A 483 20.85 -4.81 11.48
CA SER A 483 19.71 -4.03 11.97
C SER A 483 20.12 -2.72 12.63
N LYS A 484 21.17 -2.73 13.44
CA LYS A 484 21.62 -1.54 14.19
C LYS A 484 22.10 -0.44 13.25
N ASP A 485 22.81 -0.81 12.19
CA ASP A 485 23.30 0.14 11.20
C ASP A 485 22.14 0.76 10.41
N LEU A 486 21.14 -0.05 10.04
CA LEU A 486 19.93 0.43 9.36
C LEU A 486 19.05 1.30 10.26
N ASP A 487 18.88 0.94 11.54
CA ASP A 487 18.10 1.72 12.50
C ASP A 487 18.76 3.08 12.77
N ALA A 488 20.11 3.12 12.85
CA ALA A 488 20.86 4.37 13.02
C ALA A 488 20.71 5.28 11.79
N ALA A 489 20.74 4.69 10.60
CA ALA A 489 20.50 5.37 9.34
C ALA A 489 19.08 5.96 9.24
N ALA A 490 18.05 5.19 9.60
CA ALA A 490 16.66 5.64 9.61
C ALA A 490 16.47 6.85 10.53
N ARG A 491 16.97 6.79 11.77
CA ARG A 491 16.90 7.91 12.73
C ARG A 491 17.62 9.16 12.25
N ALA A 492 18.75 9.01 11.57
CA ALA A 492 19.46 10.17 11.00
C ALA A 492 18.64 10.84 9.89
N MET A 493 17.91 10.05 9.08
CA MET A 493 16.99 10.59 8.07
C MET A 493 15.74 11.23 8.68
N GLU A 494 15.20 10.68 9.77
CA GLU A 494 14.10 11.32 10.52
C GLU A 494 14.54 12.68 11.06
N GLN A 495 15.72 12.76 11.70
CA GLN A 495 16.27 14.01 12.21
C GLN A 495 16.54 15.04 11.10
N ALA A 496 17.05 14.59 9.95
CA ALA A 496 17.24 15.42 8.76
C ALA A 496 15.91 15.99 8.25
N LEU A 497 14.88 15.15 8.19
CA LEU A 497 13.54 15.58 7.79
C LEU A 497 12.93 16.56 8.79
N ASP A 498 13.14 16.35 10.09
CA ASP A 498 12.66 17.27 11.12
C ASP A 498 13.38 18.62 11.07
N GLN A 499 14.66 18.66 10.70
CA GLN A 499 15.39 19.91 10.41
C GLN A 499 14.84 20.62 9.17
N LEU A 500 14.61 19.89 8.07
CA LEU A 500 14.02 20.43 6.84
C LEU A 500 12.58 20.92 7.04
N ARG A 501 11.83 20.26 7.92
CA ARG A 501 10.54 20.73 8.40
C ARG A 501 10.72 22.00 9.23
N GLY A 502 11.70 22.04 10.13
CA GLY A 502 11.96 23.10 11.10
C GLY A 502 12.37 24.46 10.54
N ASP A 503 12.96 24.55 9.34
CA ASP A 503 13.58 25.78 8.81
C ASP A 503 12.60 26.81 8.20
N ARG A 504 11.29 26.57 8.22
CA ARG A 504 10.27 27.59 7.88
C ARG A 504 9.09 27.69 8.84
N PHE A 505 9.19 27.09 10.02
CA PHE A 505 8.13 27.20 11.00
C PHE A 505 8.31 28.43 11.89
N ALA A 506 7.18 29.10 12.16
CA ALA A 506 7.13 30.20 13.09
C ALA A 506 7.67 29.73 14.47
N PRO A 507 8.42 30.56 15.22
CA PRO A 507 9.04 30.18 16.51
C PRO A 507 8.07 29.56 17.54
N GLU A 508 6.76 29.72 17.33
CA GLU A 508 5.66 29.13 18.07
C GLU A 508 5.51 27.61 17.85
N GLN A 509 5.83 27.10 16.66
CA GLN A 509 5.74 25.67 16.31
C GLN A 509 6.95 24.88 16.82
N GLN A 510 8.16 25.45 16.79
CA GLN A 510 9.35 24.82 17.38
C GLN A 510 9.17 24.58 18.89
N LYS A 511 8.55 25.54 19.60
CA LYS A 511 8.21 25.39 21.02
C LYS A 511 7.16 24.30 21.26
N LEU A 512 6.20 24.15 20.35
CA LEU A 512 5.21 23.09 20.44
C LEU A 512 5.86 21.72 20.25
N ASP A 513 6.74 21.58 19.26
CA ASP A 513 7.43 20.32 18.98
C ASP A 513 8.32 19.90 20.16
N GLU A 514 9.09 20.83 20.76
CA GLU A 514 9.86 20.56 21.98
C GLU A 514 8.97 20.03 23.12
N LEU A 515 7.81 20.65 23.34
CA LEU A 515 6.86 20.20 24.37
C LEU A 515 6.22 18.84 24.04
N MET A 516 5.97 18.57 22.76
CA MET A 516 5.39 17.30 22.30
C MET A 516 6.39 16.15 22.43
N ASP A 517 7.67 16.40 22.20
CA ASP A 517 8.74 15.42 22.41
C ASP A 517 8.95 15.12 23.90
N GLU A 518 9.01 16.16 24.74
CA GLU A 518 9.08 15.96 26.20
C GLU A 518 7.85 15.22 26.75
N LEU A 519 6.67 15.49 26.20
CA LEU A 519 5.44 14.76 26.54
C LEU A 519 5.50 13.30 26.08
N ALA A 520 6.02 13.02 24.88
CA ALA A 520 6.17 11.67 24.37
C ALA A 520 7.15 10.86 25.24
N ASP A 521 8.29 11.43 25.59
CA ASP A 521 9.28 10.80 26.48
C ASP A 521 8.71 10.53 27.88
N LEU A 522 7.95 11.49 28.43
CA LEU A 522 7.28 11.34 29.72
C LEU A 522 6.24 10.20 29.68
N THR A 523 5.48 10.13 28.59
CA THR A 523 4.46 9.10 28.35
C THR A 523 5.09 7.72 28.24
N GLN A 524 6.18 7.60 27.49
CA GLN A 524 6.88 6.33 27.32
C GLN A 524 7.47 5.83 28.64
N GLU A 525 8.15 6.68 29.41
CA GLU A 525 8.66 6.30 30.73
C GLU A 525 7.52 5.90 31.69
N GLN A 526 6.37 6.56 31.63
CA GLN A 526 5.21 6.19 32.45
C GLN A 526 4.61 4.83 32.05
N LYS A 527 4.56 4.53 30.74
CA LYS A 527 4.15 3.21 30.23
C LYS A 527 5.11 2.11 30.70
N ASP A 528 6.41 2.38 30.68
CA ASP A 528 7.42 1.44 31.17
C ASP A 528 7.29 1.19 32.68
N ILE A 529 7.01 2.24 33.46
CA ILE A 529 6.74 2.11 34.90
C ILE A 529 5.46 1.31 35.15
N ALA A 530 4.38 1.58 34.42
CA ALA A 530 3.13 0.84 34.53
C ALA A 530 3.33 -0.65 34.19
N ALA A 531 4.08 -0.95 33.12
CA ALA A 531 4.38 -2.33 32.73
C ALA A 531 5.29 -3.05 33.74
N GLU A 532 6.23 -2.35 34.40
CA GLU A 532 7.02 -2.95 35.48
C GLU A 532 6.20 -3.14 36.77
N ALA A 533 5.28 -2.21 37.07
CA ALA A 533 4.31 -2.35 38.17
C ALA A 533 3.39 -3.55 37.95
N ASP A 534 2.93 -3.77 36.72
CA ASP A 534 2.13 -4.94 36.31
C ASP A 534 2.87 -6.24 36.61
N ARG A 535 4.12 -6.36 36.18
CA ARG A 535 4.92 -7.58 36.43
C ARG A 535 5.17 -7.83 37.91
N ILE A 536 5.35 -6.77 38.71
CA ILE A 536 5.48 -6.90 40.17
C ILE A 536 4.15 -7.36 40.77
N PHE A 537 3.02 -6.80 40.30
CA PHE A 537 1.69 -7.20 40.73
C PHE A 537 1.37 -8.65 40.35
N GLU A 538 1.68 -9.10 39.14
CA GLU A 538 1.45 -10.48 38.69
C GLU A 538 2.18 -11.49 39.59
N ARG A 539 3.47 -11.24 39.89
CA ARG A 539 4.22 -12.08 40.84
C ARG A 539 3.62 -12.02 42.24
N TYR A 540 3.23 -10.83 42.70
CA TYR A 540 2.54 -10.67 43.98
C TYR A 540 1.22 -11.44 44.02
N ALA A 541 0.42 -11.41 42.95
CA ALA A 541 -0.86 -12.11 42.86
C ALA A 541 -0.65 -13.62 42.88
N GLU A 542 0.33 -14.14 42.13
CA GLU A 542 0.68 -15.56 42.19
C GLU A 542 1.20 -16.01 43.57
N GLU A 543 2.00 -15.18 44.24
CA GLU A 543 2.47 -15.43 45.61
C GLU A 543 1.32 -15.33 46.63
N ALA A 544 0.40 -14.38 46.44
CA ALA A 544 -0.80 -14.21 47.25
C ALA A 544 -1.72 -15.43 47.10
N ASP A 545 -2.04 -15.86 45.88
CA ASP A 545 -2.94 -16.99 45.63
C ASP A 545 -2.42 -18.28 46.27
N LYS A 546 -1.12 -18.58 46.13
CA LYS A 546 -0.48 -19.74 46.78
C LYS A 546 -0.55 -19.66 48.30
N LEU A 547 -0.22 -18.50 48.85
CA LEU A 547 -0.26 -18.28 50.30
C LEU A 547 -1.69 -18.38 50.84
N MET A 548 -2.67 -17.84 50.11
CA MET A 548 -4.08 -17.89 50.47
C MET A 548 -4.62 -19.32 50.44
N GLU A 549 -4.20 -20.17 49.50
CA GLU A 549 -4.57 -21.59 49.49
C GLU A 549 -4.02 -22.35 50.71
N ASP A 550 -2.78 -22.06 51.11
CA ASP A 550 -2.15 -22.65 52.29
C ASP A 550 -2.80 -22.14 53.59
N LEU A 551 -3.06 -20.83 53.68
CA LEU A 551 -3.73 -20.21 54.81
C LEU A 551 -5.19 -20.62 54.93
N ALA A 552 -5.90 -20.86 53.82
CA ALA A 552 -7.28 -21.37 53.83
C ALA A 552 -7.35 -22.77 54.46
N LYS A 553 -6.43 -23.67 54.11
CA LYS A 553 -6.32 -25.01 54.72
C LYS A 553 -5.99 -24.93 56.22
N GLU A 554 -5.12 -23.99 56.61
CA GLU A 554 -4.79 -23.76 58.02
C GLU A 554 -5.95 -23.11 58.79
N ALA A 555 -6.66 -22.17 58.18
CA ALA A 555 -7.83 -21.48 58.71
C ALA A 555 -8.97 -22.47 58.93
N GLN A 556 -9.35 -23.28 57.93
CA GLN A 556 -10.40 -24.29 58.07
C GLN A 556 -10.11 -25.27 59.22
N LYS A 557 -8.85 -25.70 59.36
CA LYS A 557 -8.42 -26.60 60.44
C LYS A 557 -8.43 -25.96 61.83
N LYS A 558 -8.02 -24.68 61.95
CA LYS A 558 -7.94 -23.98 63.24
C LYS A 558 -9.28 -23.38 63.69
N LEU A 559 -10.07 -22.91 62.73
CA LEU A 559 -11.32 -22.18 62.96
C LEU A 559 -12.53 -23.11 63.07
N GLY A 560 -12.50 -24.30 62.44
CA GLY A 560 -13.62 -25.26 62.48
C GLY A 560 -14.08 -25.57 63.90
N ALA A 561 -13.14 -25.82 64.83
CA ALA A 561 -13.49 -26.06 66.23
C ALA A 561 -14.09 -24.85 66.96
N THR A 562 -13.76 -23.62 66.54
CA THR A 562 -14.36 -22.39 67.09
C THR A 562 -15.73 -22.15 66.48
N LEU A 563 -15.89 -22.40 65.17
CA LEU A 563 -17.14 -22.28 64.43
C LEU A 563 -18.18 -23.29 64.92
N ASP A 564 -17.80 -24.55 65.07
CA ASP A 564 -18.65 -25.61 65.65
C ASP A 564 -19.10 -25.23 67.06
N LYS A 565 -18.17 -24.72 67.88
CA LYS A 565 -18.48 -24.28 69.25
C LYS A 565 -19.43 -23.08 69.27
N LEU A 566 -19.33 -22.16 68.32
CA LEU A 566 -20.26 -21.03 68.19
C LEU A 566 -21.65 -21.53 67.77
N ARG A 567 -21.73 -22.39 66.77
CA ARG A 567 -22.97 -23.03 66.31
C ARG A 567 -23.67 -23.82 67.42
N ASP A 568 -22.90 -24.60 68.19
CA ASP A 568 -23.41 -25.32 69.37
C ASP A 568 -23.98 -24.37 70.43
N ARG A 569 -23.39 -23.18 70.61
CA ARG A 569 -23.89 -22.18 71.57
C ARG A 569 -25.17 -21.53 71.07
N ILE A 570 -25.29 -21.27 69.78
CA ILE A 570 -26.49 -20.71 69.16
C ILE A 570 -27.64 -21.72 69.25
N HIS A 571 -27.43 -22.99 68.88
CA HIS A 571 -28.45 -24.02 69.00
C HIS A 571 -28.87 -24.34 70.45
N ALA A 572 -28.04 -24.00 71.43
CA ALA A 572 -28.36 -24.18 72.85
C ALA A 572 -29.23 -23.05 73.44
N ILE A 573 -29.57 -22.02 72.65
CA ILE A 573 -30.45 -20.92 73.08
C ILE A 573 -31.90 -21.46 73.19
N PRO A 574 -32.56 -21.36 74.35
CA PRO A 574 -33.93 -21.84 74.52
C PRO A 574 -34.94 -21.03 73.70
N GLU A 575 -35.58 -21.65 72.69
CA GLU A 575 -36.59 -21.01 71.83
C GLU A 575 -37.73 -20.34 72.60
N ALA A 576 -38.12 -20.91 73.75
CA ALA A 576 -39.20 -20.39 74.58
C ALA A 576 -38.95 -18.96 75.10
N GLY A 577 -37.68 -18.54 75.21
CA GLY A 577 -37.30 -17.23 75.72
C GLY A 577 -37.02 -16.17 74.66
N VAL A 578 -37.01 -16.55 73.37
CA VAL A 578 -36.57 -15.69 72.26
C VAL A 578 -37.78 -14.95 71.66
N THR A 579 -37.66 -13.63 71.45
CA THR A 579 -38.71 -12.86 70.76
C THR A 579 -38.75 -13.22 69.27
N PRO A 580 -39.88 -13.05 68.56
CA PRO A 580 -39.93 -13.33 67.12
C PRO A 580 -38.86 -12.59 66.30
N PHE A 581 -38.52 -11.36 66.68
CA PHE A 581 -37.45 -10.57 66.06
C PHE A 581 -36.07 -11.15 66.37
N ALA A 582 -35.81 -11.50 67.63
CA ALA A 582 -34.56 -12.15 68.02
C ALA A 582 -34.37 -13.51 67.32
N GLN A 583 -35.46 -14.27 67.07
CA GLN A 583 -35.40 -15.52 66.33
C GLN A 583 -35.00 -15.30 64.87
N GLU A 584 -35.56 -14.28 64.20
CA GLU A 584 -35.19 -13.94 62.82
C GLU A 584 -33.71 -13.54 62.71
N GLU A 585 -33.20 -12.77 63.68
CA GLU A 585 -31.77 -12.42 63.74
C GLU A 585 -30.87 -13.64 64.02
N LEU A 586 -31.29 -14.59 64.86
CA LEU A 586 -30.54 -15.84 65.07
C LEU A 586 -30.49 -16.69 63.79
N ASP A 587 -31.59 -16.78 63.03
CA ASP A 587 -31.62 -17.45 61.73
C ASP A 587 -30.70 -16.75 60.69
N ILE A 588 -30.49 -15.44 60.82
CA ILE A 588 -29.51 -14.68 60.01
C ILE A 588 -28.08 -15.03 60.45
N VAL A 589 -27.82 -15.13 61.76
CA VAL A 589 -26.51 -15.54 62.28
C VAL A 589 -26.14 -16.93 61.74
N GLU A 590 -27.04 -17.90 61.81
CA GLU A 590 -26.77 -19.26 61.30
C GLU A 590 -26.43 -19.27 59.81
N ARG A 591 -27.21 -18.57 58.97
CA ARG A 591 -26.91 -18.41 57.55
C ARG A 591 -25.55 -17.76 57.30
N ARG A 592 -25.20 -16.73 58.07
CA ARG A 592 -23.87 -16.08 57.97
C ARG A 592 -22.74 -17.00 58.38
N LEU A 593 -22.96 -17.90 59.34
CA LEU A 593 -21.97 -18.90 59.72
C LEU A 593 -21.81 -19.99 58.66
N ASP A 594 -22.89 -20.39 57.97
CA ASP A 594 -22.82 -21.24 56.77
C ASP A 594 -22.03 -20.56 55.65
N ASP A 595 -22.36 -19.31 55.33
CA ASP A 595 -21.67 -18.53 54.29
C ASP A 595 -20.19 -18.35 54.64
N LEU A 596 -19.88 -18.05 55.90
CA LEU A 596 -18.51 -17.99 56.41
C LEU A 596 -17.76 -19.31 56.18
N GLU A 597 -18.39 -20.46 56.44
CA GLU A 597 -17.79 -21.78 56.21
C GLU A 597 -17.49 -22.02 54.72
N HIS A 598 -18.38 -21.60 53.83
CA HIS A 598 -18.16 -21.66 52.39
C HIS A 598 -17.02 -20.72 51.95
N MET A 599 -16.99 -19.47 52.43
CA MET A 599 -15.91 -18.51 52.13
C MET A 599 -14.55 -19.02 52.63
N LEU A 600 -14.51 -19.68 53.79
CA LEU A 600 -13.30 -20.35 54.29
C LEU A 600 -12.86 -21.51 53.40
N ALA A 601 -13.79 -22.28 52.83
CA ALA A 601 -13.48 -23.37 51.90
C ALA A 601 -12.96 -22.85 50.55
N ASP A 602 -13.47 -21.71 50.10
CA ASP A 602 -13.07 -21.03 48.87
C ASP A 602 -11.78 -20.19 49.03
N GLY A 603 -11.28 -20.05 50.27
CA GLY A 603 -10.06 -19.33 50.61
C GLY A 603 -10.22 -17.82 50.70
N ASP A 604 -11.46 -17.30 50.74
CA ASP A 604 -11.75 -15.89 50.92
C ASP A 604 -11.79 -15.51 52.41
N LEU A 605 -10.61 -15.34 53.01
CA LEU A 605 -10.47 -14.95 54.41
C LEU A 605 -11.03 -13.56 54.71
N ALA A 606 -11.04 -12.66 53.72
CA ALA A 606 -11.51 -11.29 53.89
C ALA A 606 -13.04 -11.27 54.01
N GLU A 607 -13.72 -11.99 53.11
CA GLU A 607 -15.17 -12.12 53.16
C GLU A 607 -15.62 -12.96 54.38
N ALA A 608 -14.88 -14.03 54.72
CA ALA A 608 -15.13 -14.81 55.94
C ALA A 608 -15.04 -13.95 57.22
N LEU A 609 -14.05 -13.05 57.31
CA LEU A 609 -13.94 -12.08 58.40
C LEU A 609 -15.11 -11.08 58.42
N GLY A 610 -15.57 -10.65 57.24
CA GLY A 610 -16.78 -9.84 57.08
C GLY A 610 -18.01 -10.53 57.67
N MET A 611 -18.25 -11.78 57.28
CA MET A 611 -19.35 -12.60 57.78
C MET A 611 -19.27 -12.82 59.29
N ALA A 612 -18.07 -13.05 59.83
CA ALA A 612 -17.87 -13.23 61.27
C ALA A 612 -18.26 -11.99 62.08
N ARG A 613 -17.85 -10.80 61.60
CA ARG A 613 -18.20 -9.51 62.23
C ARG A 613 -19.68 -9.24 62.17
N GLN A 614 -20.32 -9.53 61.02
CA GLN A 614 -21.76 -9.39 60.88
C GLN A 614 -22.53 -10.37 61.77
N ALA A 615 -22.10 -11.63 61.86
CA ALA A 615 -22.68 -12.62 62.76
C ALA A 615 -22.61 -12.15 64.22
N LYS A 616 -21.46 -11.62 64.66
CA LYS A 616 -21.34 -10.99 65.98
C LYS A 616 -22.30 -9.82 66.17
N GLN A 617 -22.39 -8.92 65.19
CA GLN A 617 -23.29 -7.76 65.28
C GLN A 617 -24.77 -8.17 65.43
N SER A 618 -25.20 -9.24 64.76
CA SER A 618 -26.56 -9.77 64.94
C SER A 618 -26.73 -10.41 66.33
N LEU A 619 -25.71 -11.07 66.90
CA LEU A 619 -25.74 -11.53 68.31
C LEU A 619 -25.82 -10.38 69.32
N ASP A 620 -25.11 -9.27 69.06
CA ASP A 620 -25.20 -8.04 69.88
C ASP A 620 -26.64 -7.48 69.81
N THR A 621 -27.24 -7.49 68.62
CA THR A 621 -28.63 -7.02 68.38
C THR A 621 -29.64 -7.91 69.11
N VAL A 622 -29.48 -9.23 69.05
CA VAL A 622 -30.32 -10.19 69.79
C VAL A 622 -30.21 -9.95 71.29
N SER A 623 -29.00 -9.73 71.81
CA SER A 623 -28.80 -9.48 73.25
C SER A 623 -29.50 -8.21 73.71
N ALA A 624 -29.35 -7.11 72.94
CA ALA A 624 -30.00 -5.85 73.24
C ALA A 624 -31.52 -5.95 73.20
N GLU A 625 -32.09 -6.70 72.25
CA GLU A 625 -33.53 -6.95 72.16
C GLU A 625 -34.05 -7.75 73.36
N LEU A 626 -33.36 -8.82 73.74
CA LEU A 626 -33.79 -9.65 74.87
C LEU A 626 -33.64 -8.89 76.20
N GLU A 627 -32.59 -8.07 76.36
CA GLU A 627 -32.41 -7.18 77.51
C GLU A 627 -33.56 -6.16 77.58
N ALA A 628 -33.88 -5.49 76.47
CA ALA A 628 -35.00 -4.55 76.39
C ALA A 628 -36.34 -5.23 76.72
N ALA A 629 -36.58 -6.45 76.21
CA ALA A 629 -37.79 -7.23 76.50
C ALA A 629 -37.94 -7.56 78.00
N ILE A 630 -36.84 -7.79 78.71
CA ILE A 630 -36.83 -8.01 80.17
C ILE A 630 -37.08 -6.70 80.92
N GLU A 631 -36.47 -5.59 80.48
CA GLU A 631 -36.63 -4.28 81.10
C GLU A 631 -38.05 -3.70 80.93
N ASP A 632 -38.66 -3.89 79.77
CA ASP A 632 -39.99 -3.37 79.43
C ASP A 632 -41.12 -4.08 80.21
N ASP A 633 -41.03 -5.40 80.44
CA ASP A 633 -41.99 -6.14 81.27
C ASP A 633 -41.32 -7.14 82.25
N PRO A 634 -40.79 -6.65 83.40
CA PRO A 634 -40.11 -7.49 84.38
C PRO A 634 -41.00 -8.51 85.09
N ARG A 635 -42.33 -8.45 84.91
CA ARG A 635 -43.30 -9.37 85.53
C ARG A 635 -43.93 -10.33 84.51
N SER A 636 -43.46 -10.31 83.26
CA SER A 636 -43.91 -11.24 82.23
C SER A 636 -43.74 -12.70 82.69
N PRO A 637 -44.72 -13.59 82.42
CA PRO A 637 -44.55 -15.04 82.65
C PRO A 637 -43.32 -15.64 81.94
N TRP A 638 -42.82 -14.96 80.91
CA TRP A 638 -41.71 -15.37 80.05
C TRP A 638 -40.39 -14.73 80.47
N ALA A 639 -40.38 -13.79 81.42
CA ALA A 639 -39.18 -13.02 81.79
C ALA A 639 -38.00 -13.91 82.24
N LYS A 640 -38.30 -15.05 82.89
CA LYS A 640 -37.26 -16.02 83.27
C LYS A 640 -36.71 -16.75 82.04
N ASP A 641 -37.57 -17.21 81.14
CA ASP A 641 -37.16 -17.92 79.93
C ASP A 641 -36.36 -16.98 79.01
N THR A 642 -36.74 -15.69 78.92
CA THR A 642 -36.00 -14.65 78.19
C THR A 642 -34.65 -14.34 78.84
N ALA A 643 -34.55 -14.31 80.17
CA ALA A 643 -33.27 -14.17 80.87
C ALA A 643 -32.34 -15.37 80.64
N ASP A 644 -32.89 -16.59 80.63
CA ASP A 644 -32.14 -17.81 80.33
C ASP A 644 -31.66 -17.82 78.86
N ALA A 645 -32.46 -17.27 77.93
CA ALA A 645 -32.08 -17.08 76.53
C ALA A 645 -31.00 -15.99 76.35
N LEU A 646 -31.13 -14.85 77.02
CA LEU A 646 -30.10 -13.79 77.02
C LEU A 646 -28.76 -14.34 77.53
N GLU A 647 -28.75 -15.09 78.64
CA GLU A 647 -27.53 -15.71 79.17
C GLU A 647 -26.92 -16.72 78.17
N ALA A 648 -27.75 -17.43 77.41
CA ALA A 648 -27.27 -18.34 76.36
C ALA A 648 -26.65 -17.58 75.17
N VAL A 649 -27.24 -16.47 74.74
CA VAL A 649 -26.70 -15.60 73.67
C VAL A 649 -25.40 -14.93 74.13
N GLU A 650 -25.31 -14.43 75.37
CA GLU A 650 -24.08 -13.87 75.94
C GLU A 650 -22.91 -14.89 75.90
N ARG A 651 -23.19 -16.17 76.17
CA ARG A 651 -22.18 -17.24 76.07
C ARG A 651 -21.70 -17.51 74.64
N ALA A 652 -22.45 -17.11 73.61
CA ALA A 652 -22.06 -17.20 72.21
C ALA A 652 -21.09 -16.08 71.77
N HIS A 653 -21.04 -14.95 72.47
CA HIS A 653 -20.15 -13.83 72.13
C HIS A 653 -18.67 -14.22 72.24
N GLY A 654 -18.29 -14.97 73.29
CA GLY A 654 -16.91 -15.40 73.48
C GLY A 654 -16.33 -16.20 72.29
N PRO A 655 -17.02 -17.26 71.81
CA PRO A 655 -16.64 -17.94 70.57
C PRO A 655 -16.65 -17.03 69.33
N ALA A 656 -17.61 -16.11 69.19
CA ALA A 656 -17.68 -15.19 68.06
C ALA A 656 -16.50 -14.20 68.03
N ASP A 657 -16.15 -13.61 69.17
CA ASP A 657 -14.97 -12.73 69.31
C ASP A 657 -13.68 -13.49 68.97
N LYS A 658 -13.55 -14.71 69.49
CA LYS A 658 -12.39 -15.55 69.20
C LYS A 658 -12.29 -15.93 67.72
N LEU A 659 -13.42 -16.17 67.06
CA LEU A 659 -13.46 -16.45 65.62
C LEU A 659 -12.94 -15.25 64.81
N ILE A 660 -13.38 -14.04 65.15
CA ILE A 660 -12.91 -12.79 64.53
C ILE A 660 -11.41 -12.59 64.75
N GLU A 661 -10.93 -12.73 65.99
CA GLU A 661 -9.51 -12.59 66.34
C GLU A 661 -8.64 -13.56 65.54
N GLN A 662 -9.04 -14.83 65.47
CA GLN A 662 -8.30 -15.84 64.71
C GLN A 662 -8.31 -15.58 63.20
N LEU A 663 -9.42 -15.07 62.64
CA LEU A 663 -9.50 -14.67 61.22
C LEU A 663 -8.60 -13.45 60.91
N GLU A 664 -8.53 -12.48 61.82
CA GLU A 664 -7.66 -11.31 61.68
C GLU A 664 -6.16 -11.67 61.75
N GLU A 665 -5.78 -12.63 62.60
CA GLU A 665 -4.41 -13.13 62.67
C GLU A 665 -3.96 -13.85 61.39
N LEU A 666 -4.90 -14.51 60.71
CA LEU A 666 -4.65 -15.31 59.51
C LEU A 666 -4.59 -14.46 58.24
N ALA A 667 -5.16 -13.26 58.22
CA ALA A 667 -5.14 -12.36 57.06
C ALA A 667 -3.71 -11.78 56.82
N PRO A 668 -3.02 -12.15 55.73
CA PRO A 668 -1.66 -11.67 55.48
C PRO A 668 -1.67 -10.21 54.98
N SER A 669 -0.75 -9.38 55.48
CA SER A 669 -0.57 -8.03 54.94
C SER A 669 0.19 -8.07 53.61
N PRO A 670 -0.10 -7.19 52.63
CA PRO A 670 0.58 -7.19 51.32
C PRO A 670 2.11 -7.17 51.40
N ALA A 671 2.66 -6.46 52.39
CA ALA A 671 4.10 -6.39 52.63
C ALA A 671 4.74 -7.71 53.10
N LYS A 672 3.96 -8.63 53.68
CA LYS A 672 4.42 -9.97 54.09
C LYS A 672 4.39 -10.96 52.92
N ILE A 673 3.44 -10.81 52.00
CA ILE A 673 3.29 -11.65 50.80
C ILE A 673 4.46 -11.39 49.84
N MET A 674 4.78 -10.13 49.57
CA MET A 674 5.83 -9.76 48.63
C MET A 674 7.21 -10.33 49.01
N SER A 675 7.87 -10.96 48.04
CA SER A 675 9.28 -11.35 48.11
C SER A 675 10.20 -10.17 48.44
N GLY A 676 11.38 -10.47 49.01
CA GLY A 676 12.40 -9.46 49.31
C GLY A 676 12.94 -8.74 48.06
N ASP A 677 12.95 -9.43 46.92
CA ASP A 677 13.34 -8.87 45.63
C ASP A 677 12.28 -7.93 45.07
N ASP A 678 11.00 -8.29 45.18
CA ASP A 678 9.90 -7.43 44.73
C ASP A 678 9.78 -6.15 45.55
N ARG A 679 10.05 -6.20 46.86
CA ARG A 679 10.14 -4.97 47.68
C ARG A 679 11.25 -4.03 47.20
N ARG A 680 12.40 -4.58 46.78
CA ARG A 680 13.50 -3.79 46.22
C ARG A 680 13.14 -3.26 44.83
N ALA A 681 12.46 -4.06 44.01
CA ALA A 681 11.98 -3.65 42.70
C ALA A 681 10.96 -2.51 42.83
N LEU A 682 10.00 -2.64 43.73
CA LEU A 682 8.99 -1.61 43.99
C LEU A 682 9.61 -0.30 44.50
N GLU A 683 10.65 -0.34 45.34
CA GLU A 683 11.36 0.86 45.77
C GLU A 683 12.18 1.52 44.63
N ARG A 684 12.77 0.73 43.72
CA ARG A 684 13.41 1.27 42.51
C ARG A 684 12.37 1.93 41.61
N LEU A 685 11.22 1.27 41.43
CA LEU A 685 10.11 1.76 40.64
C LEU A 685 9.55 3.06 41.23
N ARG A 686 9.41 3.15 42.55
CA ARG A 686 9.01 4.38 43.26
C ARG A 686 9.93 5.55 42.94
N ARG A 687 11.24 5.33 42.87
CA ARG A 687 12.21 6.38 42.53
C ARG A 687 12.06 6.84 41.09
N ARG A 688 11.85 5.92 40.14
CA ARG A 688 11.54 6.25 38.74
C ARG A 688 10.23 7.04 38.64
N GLN A 689 9.18 6.58 39.32
CA GLN A 689 7.89 7.25 39.41
C GLN A 689 8.00 8.67 39.96
N ALA A 690 8.78 8.88 41.03
CA ALA A 690 9.04 10.21 41.59
C ALA A 690 9.78 11.13 40.60
N MET A 691 10.80 10.62 39.90
CA MET A 691 11.50 11.38 38.86
C MET A 691 10.56 11.73 37.70
N ASN A 692 9.70 10.80 37.28
CA ASN A 692 8.74 11.02 36.20
C ASN A 692 7.67 12.04 36.61
N HIS A 693 7.17 11.96 37.84
CA HIS A 693 6.26 12.94 38.42
C HIS A 693 6.87 14.36 38.42
N GLU A 694 8.14 14.51 38.80
CA GLU A 694 8.86 15.79 38.76
C GLU A 694 9.14 16.28 37.32
N ARG A 695 9.33 15.38 36.34
CA ARG A 695 9.36 15.75 34.91
C ARG A 695 8.01 16.28 34.45
N GLY A 696 6.92 15.63 34.84
CA GLY A 696 5.55 16.06 34.54
C GLY A 696 5.25 17.46 35.08
N LYS A 697 5.63 17.77 36.33
CA LYS A 697 5.47 19.13 36.89
C LYS A 697 6.22 20.19 36.07
N ARG A 698 7.48 19.91 35.72
CA ARG A 698 8.28 20.81 34.89
C ARG A 698 7.68 21.02 33.50
N LEU A 699 7.10 19.97 32.91
CA LEU A 699 6.40 20.07 31.63
C LEU A 699 5.14 20.93 31.73
N VAL A 700 4.38 20.83 32.82
CA VAL A 700 3.23 21.71 33.10
C VAL A 700 3.66 23.17 33.24
N ASP A 701 4.73 23.43 33.99
CA ASP A 701 5.28 24.79 34.15
C ASP A 701 5.73 25.37 32.80
N LYS A 702 6.47 24.56 32.00
CA LYS A 702 6.89 24.94 30.65
C LYS A 702 5.69 25.22 29.75
N ALA A 703 4.72 24.31 29.66
CA ALA A 703 3.53 24.47 28.82
C ALA A 703 2.67 25.69 29.23
N THR A 704 2.60 25.99 30.52
CA THR A 704 1.90 27.18 31.03
C THR A 704 2.67 28.47 30.70
N SER A 705 4.00 28.46 30.86
CA SER A 705 4.84 29.63 30.56
C SER A 705 4.95 29.94 29.07
N ALA A 706 4.91 28.90 28.23
CA ALA A 706 4.95 29.01 26.78
C ALA A 706 3.56 29.18 26.15
N ALA A 707 2.47 29.10 26.94
CA ALA A 707 1.09 29.23 26.43
C ALA A 707 0.83 30.47 25.53
N PRO A 708 1.42 31.66 25.79
CA PRO A 708 1.25 32.83 24.90
C PRO A 708 1.91 32.64 23.52
N ASP A 709 2.93 31.79 23.45
CA ASP A 709 3.76 31.55 22.27
C ASP A 709 3.42 30.22 21.60
N LEU A 710 2.31 29.57 21.97
CA LEU A 710 1.88 28.29 21.42
C LEU A 710 0.59 28.47 20.62
N PRO A 711 0.39 27.71 19.53
CA PRO A 711 -0.83 27.81 18.75
C PRO A 711 -2.05 27.31 19.55
N GLY A 712 -3.04 28.20 19.70
CA GLY A 712 -4.37 27.87 20.16
C GLY A 712 -4.43 27.51 21.63
N THR A 713 -5.11 26.41 21.96
CA THR A 713 -5.24 25.91 23.34
C THR A 713 -4.26 24.77 23.64
N ALA A 714 -3.28 24.51 22.78
CA ALA A 714 -2.35 23.38 22.93
C ALA A 714 -1.57 23.45 24.26
N GLY A 715 -1.02 24.61 24.62
CA GLY A 715 -0.32 24.81 25.90
C GLY A 715 -1.21 24.54 27.12
N PRO A 716 -2.38 25.20 27.25
CA PRO A 716 -3.34 24.94 28.33
C PRO A 716 -3.82 23.48 28.41
N GLU A 717 -4.08 22.82 27.27
CA GLU A 717 -4.50 21.42 27.23
C GLU A 717 -3.39 20.48 27.71
N ILE A 718 -2.14 20.71 27.30
CA ILE A 718 -0.97 19.97 27.81
C ILE A 718 -0.85 20.19 29.33
N ALA A 719 -0.92 21.44 29.80
CA ALA A 719 -0.78 21.77 31.22
C ALA A 719 -1.87 21.11 32.09
N GLU A 720 -3.13 21.14 31.65
CA GLU A 720 -4.26 20.53 32.38
C GLU A 720 -4.09 19.01 32.45
N ARG A 721 -3.89 18.35 31.32
CA ARG A 721 -3.88 16.87 31.23
C ARG A 721 -2.64 16.25 31.83
N VAL A 722 -1.47 16.85 31.62
CA VAL A 722 -0.24 16.42 32.29
C VAL A 722 -0.34 16.68 33.79
N GLY A 723 -1.04 17.74 34.22
CA GLY A 723 -1.36 17.99 35.62
C GLY A 723 -2.25 16.90 36.24
N GLU A 724 -3.28 16.44 35.53
CA GLU A 724 -4.12 15.30 35.94
C GLU A 724 -3.30 14.02 36.07
N ALA A 725 -2.46 13.72 35.08
CA ALA A 725 -1.54 12.59 35.12
C ALA A 725 -0.56 12.71 36.30
N GLY A 726 -0.02 13.90 36.57
CA GLY A 726 0.88 14.17 37.69
C GLY A 726 0.28 13.82 39.04
N ARG A 727 -1.01 14.09 39.26
CA ARG A 727 -1.72 13.66 40.49
C ARG A 727 -1.72 12.14 40.64
N ARG A 728 -2.07 11.41 39.57
CA ARG A 728 -2.03 9.94 39.54
C ARG A 728 -0.62 9.40 39.76
N MET A 729 0.39 10.06 39.18
CA MET A 729 1.78 9.69 39.39
C MET A 729 2.21 9.83 40.87
N GLY A 730 1.74 10.86 41.56
CA GLY A 730 1.96 11.04 43.00
C GLY A 730 1.23 10.02 43.86
N GLU A 731 0.00 9.65 43.50
CA GLU A 731 -0.76 8.57 44.14
C GLU A 731 -0.01 7.23 44.00
N ALA A 732 0.43 6.90 42.77
CA ALA A 732 1.23 5.71 42.49
C ALA A 732 2.52 5.67 43.33
N GLU A 733 3.24 6.79 43.43
CA GLU A 733 4.42 6.89 44.30
C GLU A 733 4.08 6.58 45.77
N GLY A 734 2.97 7.12 46.27
CA GLY A 734 2.46 6.86 47.62
C GLY A 734 2.11 5.40 47.86
N ARG A 735 1.45 4.75 46.89
CA ARG A 735 1.11 3.31 46.93
C ARG A 735 2.36 2.42 46.90
N MET A 736 3.33 2.75 46.05
CA MET A 736 4.62 2.05 46.01
C MET A 736 5.35 2.18 47.36
N LYS A 737 5.31 3.37 48.00
CA LYS A 737 5.87 3.58 49.35
C LYS A 737 5.15 2.79 50.43
N ALA A 738 3.83 2.67 50.32
CA ALA A 738 2.99 1.89 51.22
C ALA A 738 3.14 0.36 51.03
N LYS A 739 3.89 -0.08 50.00
CA LYS A 739 4.03 -1.49 49.60
C LYS A 739 2.69 -2.10 49.21
N ASP A 740 1.89 -1.31 48.49
CA ASP A 740 0.62 -1.70 47.91
C ASP A 740 0.81 -1.88 46.38
N PRO A 741 1.21 -3.08 45.92
CA PRO A 741 1.48 -3.31 44.50
C PRO A 741 0.23 -3.20 43.62
N SER A 742 -0.96 -3.49 44.16
CA SER A 742 -2.23 -3.35 43.43
C SER A 742 -2.55 -1.88 43.18
N GLY A 743 -2.57 -1.06 44.23
CA GLY A 743 -2.83 0.37 44.09
C GLY A 743 -1.75 1.06 43.24
N ALA A 744 -0.49 0.66 43.41
CA ALA A 744 0.62 1.20 42.61
C ALA A 744 0.45 0.93 41.11
N ARG A 745 0.00 -0.28 40.76
CA ARG A 745 -0.29 -0.68 39.39
C ARG A 745 -1.41 0.17 38.78
N ASP A 746 -2.52 0.27 39.49
CA ASP A 746 -3.72 0.93 39.00
C ASP A 746 -3.49 2.44 38.78
N ASP A 747 -2.85 3.11 39.74
CA ASP A 747 -2.51 4.52 39.64
C ASP A 747 -1.44 4.78 38.56
N ALA A 748 -0.47 3.87 38.38
CA ALA A 748 0.56 3.99 37.34
C ALA A 748 -0.03 3.83 35.93
N ARG A 749 -0.96 2.89 35.72
CA ARG A 749 -1.72 2.72 34.46
C ARG A 749 -2.59 3.94 34.18
N ALA A 750 -3.36 4.40 35.17
CA ALA A 750 -4.20 5.58 35.03
C ALA A 750 -3.37 6.83 34.66
N ALA A 751 -2.17 6.96 35.21
CA ALA A 751 -1.23 8.02 34.82
C ALA A 751 -0.76 7.89 33.37
N ALA A 752 -0.43 6.67 32.91
CA ALA A 752 -0.02 6.42 31.53
C ALA A 752 -1.15 6.75 30.52
N ASP A 753 -2.37 6.31 30.81
CA ASP A 753 -3.54 6.58 29.98
C ASP A 753 -3.86 8.08 29.91
N ALA A 754 -3.74 8.79 31.04
CA ALA A 754 -3.94 10.23 31.09
C ALA A 754 -2.90 11.00 30.25
N LEU A 755 -1.62 10.59 30.26
CA LEU A 755 -0.58 11.18 29.41
C LEU A 755 -0.80 10.89 27.93
N GLU A 756 -1.25 9.69 27.58
CA GLU A 756 -1.59 9.35 26.19
C GLU A 756 -2.77 10.18 25.67
N GLN A 757 -3.80 10.38 26.49
CA GLN A 757 -4.89 11.30 26.16
C GLN A 757 -4.41 12.74 26.02
N ALA A 758 -3.46 13.18 26.86
CA ALA A 758 -2.83 14.51 26.74
C ALA A 758 -2.17 14.66 25.36
N GLN A 759 -1.38 13.67 24.94
CA GLN A 759 -0.68 13.67 23.66
C GLN A 759 -1.67 13.71 22.47
N GLN A 760 -2.74 12.93 22.52
CA GLN A 760 -3.75 12.90 21.45
C GLN A 760 -4.50 14.23 21.34
N LYS A 761 -4.91 14.83 22.48
CA LYS A 761 -5.63 16.11 22.51
C LYS A 761 -4.75 17.27 22.09
N ALA A 762 -3.48 17.31 22.53
CA ALA A 762 -2.52 18.32 22.11
C ALA A 762 -2.33 18.31 20.58
N ARG A 763 -2.19 17.11 19.98
CA ARG A 763 -2.12 16.94 18.52
C ARG A 763 -3.41 17.39 17.82
N ALA A 764 -4.58 17.10 18.40
CA ALA A 764 -5.86 17.53 17.83
C ALA A 764 -6.04 19.05 17.88
N ALA A 765 -5.68 19.69 19.00
CA ALA A 765 -5.72 21.15 19.15
C ALA A 765 -4.76 21.84 18.16
N ALA A 766 -3.55 21.32 17.99
CA ALA A 766 -2.59 21.80 17.00
C ALA A 766 -3.11 21.68 15.56
N ARG A 767 -3.85 20.61 15.25
CA ARG A 767 -4.42 20.36 13.91
C ARG A 767 -5.65 21.22 13.60
N GLN A 768 -6.51 21.51 14.59
CA GLN A 768 -7.74 22.27 14.37
C GLN A 768 -7.47 23.71 13.91
N GLN A 769 -6.43 24.37 14.43
CA GLN A 769 -6.11 25.76 14.05
C GLN A 769 -5.45 25.89 12.67
N LEU A 770 -4.71 24.87 12.22
CA LEU A 770 -4.20 24.81 10.84
C LEU A 770 -5.32 24.76 9.80
N SER A 771 -6.55 24.42 10.22
CA SER A 771 -7.76 24.44 9.39
C SER A 771 -8.56 25.76 9.48
N ASP A 772 -8.36 26.58 10.51
CA ASP A 772 -9.17 27.77 10.82
C ASP A 772 -8.39 29.10 10.69
N GLY A 773 -7.08 29.04 10.47
CA GLY A 773 -6.18 30.18 10.25
C GLY A 773 -6.31 30.87 8.88
N GLY A 774 -7.52 30.97 8.33
CA GLY A 774 -7.83 31.63 7.05
C GLY A 774 -8.22 33.11 7.14
N ALA A 775 -8.21 33.74 8.31
CA ALA A 775 -8.63 35.14 8.45
C ALA A 775 -7.96 35.84 9.64
N GLY A 776 -6.97 36.69 9.37
CA GLY A 776 -6.39 37.56 10.41
C GLY A 776 -5.00 38.10 10.06
N LEU A 777 -4.85 38.82 8.95
CA LEU A 777 -3.71 39.73 8.78
C LEU A 777 -4.03 41.01 9.55
N ASP A 778 -3.67 41.05 10.85
CA ASP A 778 -3.60 42.31 11.58
C ASP A 778 -2.20 42.94 11.37
N SER A 779 -2.24 44.16 10.84
CA SER A 779 -1.10 45.00 10.59
C SER A 779 -0.52 45.56 11.90
N GLU A 780 0.62 45.02 12.36
CA GLU A 780 1.54 45.76 13.24
C GLU A 780 2.83 46.11 12.48
N PRO A 781 3.36 47.33 12.66
CA PRO A 781 4.52 47.80 11.91
C PRO A 781 5.80 47.14 12.42
N ILE A 782 6.41 46.30 11.57
CA ILE A 782 7.72 45.69 11.78
C ILE A 782 8.77 46.79 11.98
N ARG A 783 9.44 46.76 13.14
CA ARG A 783 10.58 47.63 13.47
C ARG A 783 11.83 47.05 12.79
N ILE A 784 12.35 47.75 11.79
CA ILE A 784 13.63 47.41 11.14
C ILE A 784 14.76 47.70 12.14
N PRO A 785 15.60 46.70 12.51
CA PRO A 785 16.78 46.95 13.33
C PRO A 785 17.76 47.89 12.60
N GLY A 786 18.40 48.80 13.35
CA GLY A 786 19.43 49.68 12.83
C GLY A 786 20.70 48.91 12.45
N ALA A 787 21.51 49.49 11.56
CA ALA A 787 22.72 48.91 10.98
C ALA A 787 23.80 48.44 11.99
N ASP A 788 23.64 48.74 13.29
CA ASP A 788 24.60 48.44 14.34
C ASP A 788 24.29 47.13 15.13
N GLU A 789 23.15 46.48 14.87
CA GLU A 789 22.73 45.26 15.61
C GLU A 789 22.94 43.94 14.86
N TYR A 790 23.43 43.97 13.61
CA TYR A 790 23.77 42.75 12.87
C TYR A 790 25.21 42.28 13.17
N LYS A 791 25.34 41.23 14.00
CA LYS A 791 26.59 40.45 14.09
C LYS A 791 26.49 39.21 13.21
N ALA A 792 27.20 39.22 12.09
CA ALA A 792 27.35 38.06 11.22
C ALA A 792 27.83 36.83 12.02
N PRO A 793 27.23 35.64 11.82
CA PRO A 793 27.66 34.39 12.44
C PRO A 793 29.13 34.08 12.12
N GLU A 794 29.86 33.46 13.06
CA GLU A 794 31.30 33.16 12.89
C GLU A 794 31.59 32.32 11.62
N ARG A 795 30.65 31.46 11.20
CA ARG A 795 30.72 30.69 9.94
C ARG A 795 30.81 31.56 8.68
N PHE A 796 30.13 32.71 8.64
CA PHE A 796 30.18 33.62 7.49
C PHE A 796 31.56 34.27 7.32
N ARG A 797 32.31 34.45 8.42
CA ARG A 797 33.72 34.88 8.35
C ARG A 797 34.64 33.77 7.86
N GLU A 798 34.38 32.53 8.26
CA GLU A 798 35.16 31.37 7.79
C GLU A 798 34.96 31.15 6.29
N ASP A 799 33.73 31.23 5.79
CA ASP A 799 33.42 31.07 4.36
C ASP A 799 34.08 32.16 3.50
N ILE A 800 34.12 33.41 3.97
CA ILE A 800 34.84 34.50 3.29
C ILE A 800 36.35 34.26 3.31
N LEU A 801 36.92 33.80 4.44
CA LEU A 801 38.35 33.51 4.56
C LEU A 801 38.78 32.28 3.73
N GLU A 802 37.87 31.33 3.51
CA GLU A 802 38.09 30.16 2.67
C GLU A 802 37.94 30.49 1.18
N ALA A 803 36.96 31.34 0.82
CA ALA A 803 36.82 31.88 -0.53
C ALA A 803 38.03 32.75 -0.93
N MET A 804 38.61 33.51 0.01
CA MET A 804 39.84 34.29 -0.22
C MET A 804 41.10 33.45 -0.52
N LYS A 805 41.11 32.15 -0.20
CA LYS A 805 42.24 31.25 -0.46
C LYS A 805 42.18 30.58 -1.84
N LYS A 806 41.05 30.64 -2.54
CA LYS A 806 40.88 30.05 -3.87
C LYS A 806 41.25 31.09 -4.93
N LYS A 807 42.18 30.76 -5.85
CA LYS A 807 42.52 31.62 -6.99
C LYS A 807 41.32 31.74 -7.92
N ALA A 808 41.00 32.96 -8.34
CA ALA A 808 39.93 33.23 -9.30
C ALA A 808 40.23 32.52 -10.66
N PRO A 809 39.19 32.09 -11.40
CA PRO A 809 39.35 31.53 -12.74
C PRO A 809 40.01 32.53 -13.70
N GLU A 810 40.90 32.04 -14.60
CA GLU A 810 41.60 32.90 -15.57
C GLU A 810 40.61 33.72 -16.41
N GLY A 811 40.81 35.05 -16.46
CA GLY A 811 39.98 36.00 -17.20
C GLY A 811 39.01 36.83 -16.35
N TYR A 812 38.85 36.54 -15.06
CA TYR A 812 37.91 37.24 -14.17
C TYR A 812 38.57 38.25 -13.19
N ASP A 813 39.89 38.42 -13.25
CA ASP A 813 40.63 39.29 -12.33
C ASP A 813 40.12 40.74 -12.30
N GLN A 814 39.71 41.28 -13.44
CA GLN A 814 39.17 42.64 -13.54
C GLN A 814 37.77 42.78 -12.94
N LEU A 815 36.93 41.73 -13.00
CA LEU A 815 35.59 41.73 -12.40
C LEU A 815 35.67 41.62 -10.88
N VAL A 816 36.61 40.80 -10.39
CA VAL A 816 36.90 40.67 -8.96
C VAL A 816 37.44 41.99 -8.39
N GLN A 817 38.36 42.65 -9.11
CA GLN A 817 38.87 43.96 -8.70
C GLN A 817 37.77 45.02 -8.64
N ARG A 818 36.85 45.04 -9.62
CA ARG A 818 35.71 45.97 -9.65
C ARG A 818 34.73 45.73 -8.50
N TYR A 819 34.45 44.47 -8.18
CA TYR A 819 33.60 44.07 -7.07
C TYR A 819 34.18 44.55 -5.72
N TYR A 820 35.49 44.40 -5.50
CA TYR A 820 36.12 44.88 -4.28
C TYR A 820 36.29 46.42 -4.22
N GLU A 821 36.45 47.09 -5.37
CA GLU A 821 36.43 48.57 -5.43
C GLU A 821 35.04 49.14 -5.10
N GLU A 822 33.96 48.45 -5.46
CA GLU A 822 32.59 48.83 -5.09
C GLU A 822 32.25 48.52 -3.63
N LEU A 823 32.92 47.56 -3.00
CA LEU A 823 32.71 47.21 -1.59
C LEU A 823 33.39 48.17 -0.60
N ILE A 824 34.41 48.92 -1.06
CA ILE A 824 35.19 49.86 -0.24
C ILE A 824 34.69 51.31 -0.40
N ARG A 825 33.79 51.56 -1.36
CA ARG A 825 33.22 52.87 -1.65
C ARG A 825 31.84 53.02 -1.03
#